data_AF-A0A2N9N8U9-F1
#
_entry.id   AF-A0A2N9N8U9-F1
#
_cell.length_a   1.000
_cell.length_b   1.000
_cell.length_c   1.000
_cell.angle_alpha   90.00
_cell.angle_beta   90.00
_cell.angle_gamma   90.00
#
_symmetry.space_group_name_H-M   'P 1'
#
loop_
_entity.id
_entity.type
_entity.pdbx_description
1 polymer ?
#
loop_
_entity_poly.entity_id
_entity_poly.type
_entity_poly.pdbx_seq_one_letter_code
_entity_poly.pdbx_strand_id
1 'polypeptide(L)'
;MRSSRVAVCILTACLILNSFGSAQEVPLSSAPASAATVPRLIRIRGVVRDETGKPLNGNIGITFSLYRDENDQVAVWQENQNLQLDSGGRYSALLGATNDAGLPLEIFSAGEARWLGVRPEGQSEQPRILFLSVAYALKAADTDLLGGKPASAFVLADGQNSSAQPASEAGIGSGSSQSRPQVLVPGSGALPLLVSPQTACSSITSDGTATGNQIAKFTSACNIENSAIFESGGNVGIGNTSPAGTLDVSGTAFVRGSLSALGGAVITPTGTATASQGYISNPLDIDASLFNTTLGRAANYIFRWQAEPVGNDTSSTSATLNLLYGVTGSISETGISVNKNGILSFASGQTFPGTGSGTVTSVGTGAGLTGGPITKSGTISIPSAGVTNSMLANNSITVQAGSGLSGGGPVALGGTVTLTNASPGLGGTVTSVGTGAGLTGGPITKSGTISIPSAGVTNGMLANNSITVQAGSGLSGGGTVSLGGTVTLAANLSGTTNGIAYFSNPANVISTPAPTNGQILIGSAGSAPVLSTLTAGQNVSITNGPGSVTISASGGGGGGTLPFFVTGDARPAASQAAVQNVTKLWGFLLPYNVTTTEITYDITIADNTANDYDIGIFTNAGALVVDIGPTPGTMFAPSKGFRTLAWTQGSTSLGAGRYYLAFTTNCSSVCAKVAAANTNISFAINASAGSSQGGALPSTITPPADSWGTGIQPAVVIH
;
A
#
# COMPACT_ATOMS: atom_id res chain seq x y z
N MET A 1 18.83 -33.96 -7.32
CA MET A 1 19.30 -34.03 -8.72
C MET A 1 20.80 -33.84 -8.75
N ARG A 2 21.43 -34.46 -9.75
CA ARG A 2 22.84 -34.81 -9.89
C ARG A 2 23.82 -33.62 -10.07
N SER A 3 25.07 -33.86 -9.64
CA SER A 3 26.36 -33.49 -10.26
C SER A 3 26.73 -32.01 -10.41
N SER A 4 27.98 -31.61 -10.65
CA SER A 4 29.36 -32.01 -10.32
C SER A 4 30.26 -30.91 -10.92
N ARG A 5 31.53 -30.86 -10.53
CA ARG A 5 32.53 -29.79 -10.73
C ARG A 5 33.09 -29.66 -12.16
N VAL A 6 33.56 -28.45 -12.54
CA VAL A 6 34.54 -28.12 -13.62
C VAL A 6 35.23 -26.79 -13.17
N ALA A 7 36.49 -26.72 -12.75
CA ALA A 7 37.79 -26.75 -13.46
C ALA A 7 38.09 -25.51 -14.33
N VAL A 8 39.00 -24.64 -13.87
CA VAL A 8 39.82 -23.72 -14.70
C VAL A 8 41.21 -23.61 -14.09
N CYS A 9 42.23 -23.71 -14.93
CA CYS A 9 43.63 -23.86 -14.62
C CYS A 9 44.45 -22.85 -15.46
N ILE A 10 45.61 -22.45 -14.93
CA ILE A 10 46.82 -21.92 -15.60
C ILE A 10 46.96 -20.37 -15.72
N LEU A 11 47.84 -19.82 -14.88
CA LEU A 11 48.87 -18.86 -15.29
C LEU A 11 50.16 -19.05 -14.45
N THR A 12 51.09 -19.82 -15.03
CA THR A 12 52.53 -19.57 -15.17
C THR A 12 53.41 -19.14 -13.96
N ALA A 13 54.07 -20.15 -13.37
CA ALA A 13 55.50 -20.31 -13.06
C ALA A 13 56.43 -19.07 -12.93
N CYS A 14 56.95 -18.82 -11.71
CA CYS A 14 58.37 -19.01 -11.30
C CYS A 14 58.71 -18.13 -10.07
N LEU A 15 58.55 -18.70 -8.87
CA LEU A 15 59.41 -18.46 -7.71
C LEU A 15 59.38 -19.76 -6.89
N ILE A 16 60.44 -20.54 -7.08
CA ILE A 16 60.77 -21.84 -6.50
C ILE A 16 61.66 -21.53 -5.26
N LEU A 17 61.67 -22.16 -4.08
CA LEU A 17 61.81 -23.56 -3.63
C LEU A 17 61.51 -23.56 -2.10
N ASN A 18 60.67 -24.46 -1.54
CA ASN A 18 60.98 -25.81 -1.04
C ASN A 18 61.87 -25.80 0.25
N SER A 19 61.66 -26.57 1.33
CA SER A 19 60.79 -27.74 1.61
C SER A 19 61.20 -28.40 2.96
N PHE A 20 60.46 -29.45 3.35
CA PHE A 20 60.77 -30.55 4.28
C PHE A 20 60.50 -30.29 5.77
N GLY A 21 60.06 -31.27 6.57
CA GLY A 21 59.92 -32.71 6.39
C GLY A 21 59.77 -33.37 7.77
N SER A 22 59.18 -34.56 7.78
CA SER A 22 58.69 -35.31 8.95
C SER A 22 59.76 -35.89 9.90
N ALA A 23 59.34 -35.99 11.18
CA ALA A 23 59.57 -37.00 12.24
C ALA A 23 60.91 -37.78 12.39
N GLN A 24 61.43 -37.79 13.63
CA GLN A 24 62.29 -38.86 14.19
C GLN A 24 62.24 -38.89 15.74
N GLU A 25 62.05 -40.07 16.34
CA GLU A 25 62.16 -40.38 17.79
C GLU A 25 63.63 -40.54 18.25
N VAL A 26 63.97 -40.17 19.51
CA VAL A 26 65.12 -40.73 20.28
C VAL A 26 64.92 -40.45 21.83
N PRO A 27 65.74 -40.97 22.78
CA PRO A 27 65.45 -42.09 23.71
C PRO A 27 65.47 -41.73 25.23
N LEU A 28 65.26 -42.72 26.10
CA LEU A 28 65.37 -42.64 27.58
C LEU A 28 66.83 -42.46 28.11
N SER A 29 67.00 -41.66 29.16
CA SER A 29 68.12 -41.77 30.12
C SER A 29 67.68 -41.40 31.55
N SER A 30 68.34 -41.98 32.55
CA SER A 30 67.99 -42.01 33.99
C SER A 30 68.98 -41.23 34.88
N ALA A 31 68.50 -40.45 35.87
CA ALA A 31 69.10 -40.18 37.21
C ALA A 31 68.35 -39.03 37.93
N PRO A 32 68.50 -38.82 39.26
CA PRO A 32 68.41 -39.74 40.40
C PRO A 32 67.13 -39.48 41.25
N ALA A 33 66.81 -40.38 42.18
CA ALA A 33 65.71 -40.18 43.13
C ALA A 33 66.05 -39.07 44.14
N SER A 34 65.40 -37.92 44.01
CA SER A 34 65.35 -36.92 45.08
C SER A 34 64.31 -37.36 46.10
N ALA A 35 64.68 -37.35 47.38
CA ALA A 35 63.81 -37.71 48.50
C ALA A 35 62.44 -37.03 48.34
N ALA A 36 61.38 -37.84 48.32
CA ALA A 36 60.02 -37.34 48.24
C ALA A 36 59.72 -36.50 49.48
N THR A 37 59.94 -35.19 49.35
CA THR A 37 59.49 -34.22 50.34
C THR A 37 57.98 -34.27 50.28
N VAL A 38 57.33 -34.79 51.32
CA VAL A 38 55.86 -34.80 51.41
C VAL A 38 55.38 -33.35 51.24
N PRO A 39 54.67 -33.00 50.15
CA PRO A 39 54.28 -31.62 49.90
C PRO A 39 53.39 -31.14 51.05
N ARG A 40 53.79 -30.03 51.69
CA ARG A 40 53.04 -29.45 52.81
C ARG A 40 51.89 -28.63 52.25
N LEU A 41 50.73 -29.24 52.12
CA LEU A 41 49.54 -28.60 51.57
C LEU A 41 48.53 -28.28 52.66
N ILE A 42 47.93 -27.09 52.57
CA ILE A 42 46.84 -26.69 53.47
C ILE A 42 45.57 -26.53 52.66
N ARG A 43 44.52 -27.29 53.00
CA ARG A 43 43.21 -27.14 52.35
C ARG A 43 42.44 -25.99 52.96
N ILE A 44 42.02 -25.05 52.12
CA ILE A 44 41.12 -23.95 52.50
C ILE A 44 39.82 -24.00 51.71
N ARG A 45 38.75 -23.50 52.32
CA ARG A 45 37.47 -23.30 51.67
C ARG A 45 36.93 -21.94 52.08
N GLY A 46 36.32 -21.23 51.15
CA GLY A 46 35.79 -19.90 51.41
C GLY A 46 34.70 -19.53 50.42
N VAL A 47 34.19 -18.31 50.57
CA VAL A 47 33.22 -17.71 49.67
C VAL A 47 33.78 -16.40 49.19
N VAL A 48 33.76 -16.15 47.88
CA VAL A 48 34.19 -14.86 47.33
C VAL A 48 33.01 -14.01 46.86
N ARG A 49 33.04 -12.73 47.22
CA ARG A 49 32.03 -11.73 46.88
C ARG A 49 32.69 -10.50 46.26
N ASP A 50 31.94 -9.78 45.44
CA ASP A 50 32.32 -8.46 44.92
C ASP A 50 32.13 -7.36 45.98
N GLU A 51 32.56 -6.14 45.64
CA GLU A 51 32.45 -4.95 46.51
C GLU A 51 31.01 -4.60 46.92
N THR A 52 30.00 -5.11 46.19
CA THR A 52 28.57 -4.92 46.51
C THR A 52 28.00 -6.04 47.39
N GLY A 53 28.83 -7.02 47.76
CA GLY A 53 28.45 -8.18 48.58
C GLY A 53 27.84 -9.34 47.78
N LYS A 54 27.81 -9.27 46.45
CA LYS A 54 27.26 -10.32 45.59
C LYS A 54 28.32 -11.43 45.36
N PRO A 55 27.95 -12.72 45.46
CA PRO A 55 28.89 -13.81 45.18
C PRO A 55 29.42 -13.78 43.74
N LEU A 56 30.72 -13.96 43.58
CA LEU A 56 31.35 -14.19 42.27
C LEU A 56 31.13 -15.64 41.83
N ASN A 57 31.13 -15.94 40.53
CA ASN A 57 30.91 -17.29 40.01
C ASN A 57 31.78 -17.57 38.78
N GLY A 58 31.87 -18.85 38.38
CA GLY A 58 32.68 -19.28 37.23
C GLY A 58 34.16 -19.45 37.55
N ASN A 59 34.99 -19.56 36.52
CA ASN A 59 36.43 -19.76 36.66
C ASN A 59 37.15 -18.42 36.84
N ILE A 60 37.70 -18.16 38.03
CA ILE A 60 38.39 -16.91 38.33
C ILE A 60 39.78 -17.17 38.92
N GLY A 61 40.75 -16.32 38.61
CA GLY A 61 42.02 -16.29 39.31
C GLY A 61 41.83 -15.79 40.75
N ILE A 62 42.36 -16.51 41.73
CA ILE A 62 42.41 -16.09 43.12
C ILE A 62 43.86 -16.08 43.58
N THR A 63 44.27 -14.93 44.12
CA THR A 63 45.56 -14.74 44.77
C THR A 63 45.38 -14.98 46.27
N PHE A 64 46.09 -15.98 46.80
CA PHE A 64 46.19 -16.25 48.23
C PHE A 64 47.50 -15.68 48.77
N SER A 65 47.42 -14.97 49.89
CA SER A 65 48.57 -14.36 50.54
C SER A 65 48.58 -14.69 52.02
N LEU A 66 49.75 -14.93 52.61
CA LEU A 66 49.92 -15.04 54.05
C LEU A 66 50.68 -13.82 54.59
N TYR A 67 50.18 -13.25 55.68
CA TYR A 67 50.74 -12.09 56.38
C TYR A 67 51.11 -12.46 57.83
N ARG A 68 52.03 -11.70 58.44
CA ARG A 68 52.37 -11.89 59.87
C ARG A 68 51.28 -11.30 60.76
N ASP A 69 50.77 -10.11 60.40
CA ASP A 69 49.70 -9.40 61.12
C ASP A 69 48.51 -9.01 60.23
N GLU A 70 47.35 -8.69 60.84
CA GLU A 70 46.09 -8.39 60.14
C GLU A 70 46.22 -7.22 59.16
N ASN A 71 47.01 -6.20 59.52
CA ASN A 71 47.12 -4.96 58.75
C ASN A 71 48.43 -4.85 57.94
N ASP A 72 49.24 -5.91 57.91
CA ASP A 72 50.53 -5.90 57.20
C ASP A 72 50.35 -5.64 55.70
N GLN A 73 51.19 -4.78 55.13
CA GLN A 73 51.14 -4.44 53.71
C GLN A 73 51.98 -5.39 52.83
N VAL A 74 52.79 -6.26 53.44
CA VAL A 74 53.72 -7.16 52.73
C VAL A 74 53.40 -8.61 53.08
N ALA A 75 53.09 -9.41 52.07
CA ALA A 75 52.85 -10.85 52.25
C ALA A 75 54.19 -11.58 52.44
N VAL A 76 54.26 -12.49 53.41
CA VAL A 76 55.40 -13.40 53.61
C VAL A 76 55.39 -14.56 52.62
N TRP A 77 54.24 -14.82 52.00
CA TRP A 77 54.06 -15.83 50.97
C TRP A 77 52.82 -15.52 50.13
N GLN A 78 52.86 -15.86 48.84
CA GLN A 78 51.77 -15.61 47.91
C GLN A 78 51.69 -16.71 46.84
N GLU A 79 50.47 -17.06 46.44
CA GLU A 79 50.19 -18.05 45.39
C GLU A 79 48.96 -17.63 44.58
N ASN A 80 49.03 -17.79 43.26
CA ASN A 80 47.90 -17.55 42.35
C ASN A 80 47.35 -18.90 41.85
N GLN A 81 46.04 -19.12 42.02
CA GLN A 81 45.35 -20.31 41.51
C GLN A 81 44.08 -19.93 40.75
N ASN A 82 43.83 -20.59 39.62
CA ASN A 82 42.55 -20.49 38.91
C ASN A 82 41.57 -21.52 39.47
N LEU A 83 40.44 -21.06 39.99
CA LEU A 83 39.47 -21.91 40.70
C LEU A 83 38.06 -21.75 40.10
N GLN A 84 37.34 -22.87 40.03
CA GLN A 84 35.92 -22.90 39.65
C GLN A 84 35.05 -22.62 40.87
N LEU A 85 34.30 -21.52 40.83
CA LEU A 85 33.34 -21.11 41.86
C LEU A 85 31.94 -21.66 41.56
N ASP A 86 31.24 -22.11 42.60
CA ASP A 86 29.82 -22.46 42.48
C ASP A 86 28.92 -21.21 42.40
N SER A 87 27.61 -21.40 42.20
CA SER A 87 26.64 -20.30 42.11
C SER A 87 26.51 -19.48 43.41
N GLY A 88 27.02 -19.98 44.53
CA GLY A 88 27.10 -19.29 45.82
C GLY A 88 28.47 -18.64 46.07
N GLY A 89 29.39 -18.67 45.10
CA GLY A 89 30.75 -18.14 45.20
C GLY A 89 31.70 -18.95 46.06
N ARG A 90 31.38 -20.22 46.34
CA ARG A 90 32.21 -21.09 47.19
C ARG A 90 33.36 -21.70 46.41
N TYR A 91 34.52 -21.79 47.05
CA TYR A 91 35.72 -22.46 46.52
C TYR A 91 36.33 -23.45 47.52
N SER A 92 37.16 -24.36 47.01
CA SER A 92 38.10 -25.18 47.79
C SER A 92 39.47 -25.11 47.12
N ALA A 93 40.51 -24.71 47.84
CA ALA A 93 41.88 -24.61 47.33
C ALA A 93 42.85 -25.39 48.22
N LEU A 94 44.00 -25.77 47.67
CA LEU A 94 45.13 -26.34 48.41
C LEU A 94 46.29 -25.35 48.32
N LEU A 95 46.60 -24.66 49.42
CA LEU A 95 47.75 -23.75 49.48
C LEU A 95 49.05 -24.57 49.43
N GLY A 96 50.01 -24.08 48.64
CA GLY A 96 51.26 -24.74 48.31
C GLY A 96 51.18 -25.69 47.10
N ALA A 97 50.02 -25.85 46.48
CA ALA A 97 49.83 -26.85 45.41
C ALA A 97 50.52 -26.47 44.10
N THR A 98 50.84 -25.20 43.86
CA THR A 98 51.62 -24.77 42.69
C THR A 98 53.14 -24.89 42.88
N ASN A 99 53.61 -25.47 43.99
CA ASN A 99 55.04 -25.72 44.24
C ASN A 99 55.25 -27.18 44.65
N ASP A 100 56.18 -27.87 44.00
CA ASP A 100 56.48 -29.28 44.26
C ASP A 100 56.88 -29.56 45.73
N ALA A 101 57.45 -28.57 46.43
CA ALA A 101 57.80 -28.66 47.86
C ALA A 101 56.65 -28.29 48.82
N GLY A 102 55.51 -27.80 48.31
CA GLY A 102 54.41 -27.27 49.12
C GLY A 102 54.72 -25.92 49.79
N LEU A 103 54.05 -25.64 50.90
CA LEU A 103 54.29 -24.46 51.73
C LEU A 103 55.65 -24.56 52.47
N PRO A 104 56.49 -23.51 52.41
CA PRO A 104 57.72 -23.43 53.21
C PRO A 104 57.46 -23.55 54.72
N LEU A 105 58.23 -24.39 55.40
CA LEU A 105 58.09 -24.61 56.85
C LEU A 105 58.37 -23.34 57.67
N GLU A 106 59.29 -22.51 57.18
CA GLU A 106 59.72 -21.25 57.82
C GLU A 106 58.55 -20.25 57.98
N ILE A 107 57.47 -20.39 57.22
CA ILE A 107 56.29 -19.54 57.36
C ILE A 107 55.53 -19.88 58.65
N PHE A 108 55.67 -21.10 59.19
CA PHE A 108 54.95 -21.60 60.37
C PHE A 108 55.87 -21.87 61.56
N SER A 109 56.85 -21.00 61.81
CA SER A 109 57.65 -21.03 63.05
C SER A 109 56.74 -21.10 64.29
N ALA A 110 57.16 -21.87 65.29
CA ALA A 110 56.31 -22.25 66.42
C ALA A 110 55.77 -21.03 67.19
N GLY A 111 54.43 -20.90 67.23
CA GLY A 111 53.71 -19.98 68.13
C GLY A 111 53.23 -18.66 67.53
N GLU A 112 53.54 -18.36 66.27
CA GLU A 112 53.06 -17.12 65.62
C GLU A 112 51.78 -17.37 64.80
N ALA A 113 50.79 -16.50 64.95
CA ALA A 113 49.61 -16.48 64.07
C ALA A 113 49.96 -16.01 62.65
N ARG A 114 49.15 -16.39 61.67
CA ARG A 114 49.22 -15.86 60.31
C ARG A 114 47.86 -15.33 59.89
N TRP A 115 47.84 -14.41 58.94
CA TRP A 115 46.61 -13.88 58.36
C TRP A 115 46.53 -14.23 56.90
N LEU A 116 45.44 -14.90 56.50
CA LEU A 116 45.18 -15.29 55.12
C LEU A 116 44.43 -14.16 54.39
N GLY A 117 45.08 -13.58 53.39
CA GLY A 117 44.47 -12.70 52.40
C GLY A 117 43.96 -13.50 51.21
N VAL A 118 42.76 -13.16 50.73
CA VAL A 118 42.12 -13.76 49.56
C VAL A 118 41.71 -12.63 48.63
N ARG A 119 42.36 -12.54 47.47
CA ARG A 119 42.08 -11.51 46.46
C ARG A 119 41.63 -12.17 45.15
N PRO A 120 40.32 -12.13 44.83
CA PRO A 120 39.84 -12.50 43.50
C PRO A 120 40.37 -11.53 42.43
N GLU A 121 40.61 -12.03 41.22
CA GLU A 121 41.09 -11.24 40.09
C GLU A 121 40.13 -10.07 39.79
N GLY A 122 40.67 -8.86 39.71
CA GLY A 122 39.89 -7.65 39.45
C GLY A 122 39.05 -7.14 40.62
N GLN A 123 39.21 -7.69 41.83
CA GLN A 123 38.50 -7.27 43.05
C GLN A 123 39.48 -6.84 44.16
N SER A 124 38.98 -6.11 45.15
CA SER A 124 39.74 -5.81 46.37
C SER A 124 40.01 -7.09 47.18
N GLU A 125 41.06 -7.07 48.01
CA GLU A 125 41.31 -8.15 48.97
C GLU A 125 40.15 -8.24 49.97
N GLN A 126 39.69 -9.46 50.26
CA GLN A 126 38.64 -9.70 51.25
C GLN A 126 39.16 -9.53 52.68
N PRO A 127 38.27 -9.35 53.68
CA PRO A 127 38.68 -9.33 55.08
C PRO A 127 39.56 -10.52 55.42
N ARG A 128 40.76 -10.26 55.94
CA ARG A 128 41.75 -11.29 56.20
C ARG A 128 41.25 -12.23 57.29
N ILE A 129 41.56 -13.51 57.10
CA ILE A 129 41.11 -14.56 58.02
C ILE A 129 42.29 -14.93 58.91
N LEU A 130 42.10 -14.84 60.23
CA LEU A 130 43.10 -15.31 61.19
C LEU A 130 43.31 -16.81 61.00
N PHE A 131 44.54 -17.17 60.66
CA PHE A 131 45.01 -18.51 60.37
C PHE A 131 45.97 -18.95 61.48
N LEU A 132 45.42 -19.58 62.52
CA LEU A 132 46.21 -20.15 63.63
C LEU A 132 46.71 -21.53 63.23
N SER A 133 48.02 -21.68 63.06
CA SER A 133 48.64 -23.01 62.98
C SER A 133 48.60 -23.67 64.36
N VAL A 134 47.68 -24.61 64.56
CA VAL A 134 47.75 -25.53 65.71
C VAL A 134 48.82 -26.58 65.41
N ALA A 135 49.67 -26.87 66.39
CA ALA A 135 50.88 -27.67 66.29
C ALA A 135 50.66 -29.05 65.62
N TYR A 136 51.12 -29.19 64.38
CA TYR A 136 51.38 -30.49 63.76
C TYR A 136 52.84 -30.65 63.27
N ALA A 137 53.70 -29.66 63.52
CA ALA A 137 55.12 -29.74 63.16
C ALA A 137 55.99 -30.46 64.21
N LEU A 138 55.49 -30.72 65.43
CA LEU A 138 56.30 -31.29 66.51
C LEU A 138 56.29 -32.83 66.59
N LYS A 139 55.64 -33.55 65.67
CA LYS A 139 55.54 -35.02 65.73
C LYS A 139 55.98 -35.75 64.46
N ALA A 140 56.56 -35.05 63.50
CA ALA A 140 57.13 -35.63 62.28
C ALA A 140 58.67 -35.63 62.29
N ALA A 141 59.32 -34.93 63.22
CA ALA A 141 60.77 -34.98 63.39
C ALA A 141 61.24 -36.19 64.22
N ASP A 142 60.36 -36.80 65.03
CA ASP A 142 60.69 -37.96 65.88
C ASP A 142 60.57 -39.31 65.14
N THR A 143 59.94 -39.35 63.96
CA THR A 143 59.66 -40.61 63.24
C THR A 143 60.87 -41.22 62.53
N ASP A 144 62.04 -40.57 62.53
CA ASP A 144 63.28 -41.14 61.99
C ASP A 144 64.09 -41.96 63.02
N LEU A 145 63.58 -42.14 64.26
CA LEU A 145 64.24 -42.93 65.32
C LEU A 145 63.32 -44.00 65.91
N LEU A 146 63.72 -45.28 65.81
CA LEU A 146 63.08 -46.37 66.53
C LEU A 146 63.82 -46.61 67.86
N GLY A 147 63.26 -46.11 68.97
CA GLY A 147 63.84 -46.28 70.32
C GLY A 147 65.10 -45.46 70.61
N GLY A 148 65.41 -44.42 69.81
CA GLY A 148 66.48 -43.47 70.09
C GLY A 148 67.89 -43.85 69.60
N LYS A 149 68.03 -44.82 68.67
CA LYS A 149 69.32 -45.15 68.02
C LYS A 149 69.19 -45.27 66.48
N PRO A 150 70.24 -44.96 65.71
CA PRO A 150 70.21 -44.98 64.24
C PRO A 150 70.28 -46.41 63.65
N ALA A 151 69.82 -46.55 62.41
CA ALA A 151 69.60 -47.81 61.68
C ALA A 151 70.85 -48.68 61.44
N SER A 152 72.07 -48.18 61.65
CA SER A 152 73.30 -48.98 61.53
C SER A 152 73.50 -50.01 62.65
N ALA A 153 72.64 -50.00 63.68
CA ALA A 153 72.73 -50.88 64.84
C ALA A 153 72.09 -52.27 64.65
N PHE A 154 71.46 -52.56 63.51
CA PHE A 154 70.73 -53.82 63.30
C PHE A 154 71.11 -54.47 61.95
N VAL A 155 71.95 -55.51 62.01
CA VAL A 155 72.27 -56.42 60.89
C VAL A 155 71.76 -57.83 61.21
N LEU A 156 71.26 -58.51 60.16
CA LEU A 156 70.44 -59.74 60.12
C LEU A 156 71.16 -61.06 60.46
N ALA A 157 70.37 -62.10 60.76
CA ALA A 157 70.72 -63.51 60.59
C ALA A 157 69.58 -64.29 59.89
N ASP A 158 69.98 -65.18 58.97
CA ASP A 158 69.23 -65.88 57.91
C ASP A 158 68.26 -67.00 58.35
N GLY A 159 67.39 -67.45 57.42
CA GLY A 159 66.92 -68.85 57.44
C GLY A 159 65.65 -69.25 56.66
N GLN A 160 65.82 -69.61 55.37
CA GLN A 160 65.22 -70.74 54.61
C GLN A 160 63.69 -70.83 54.37
N ASN A 161 63.16 -70.74 53.14
CA ASN A 161 63.19 -71.56 51.89
C ASN A 161 62.08 -72.63 51.74
N SER A 162 61.26 -72.42 50.69
CA SER A 162 60.83 -73.39 49.64
C SER A 162 59.66 -74.39 49.82
N SER A 163 58.57 -74.05 49.11
CA SER A 163 57.93 -74.76 47.96
C SER A 163 57.24 -76.15 48.07
N ALA A 164 55.99 -76.14 47.55
CA ALA A 164 55.35 -77.11 46.63
C ALA A 164 54.37 -78.19 47.16
N GLN A 165 53.12 -78.03 46.68
CA GLN A 165 51.89 -78.86 46.55
C GLN A 165 52.08 -80.30 46.00
N PRO A 166 51.06 -81.19 45.84
CA PRO A 166 49.71 -81.36 46.46
C PRO A 166 49.50 -82.75 47.14
N ALA A 167 48.41 -82.91 47.90
CA ALA A 167 47.88 -84.22 48.30
C ALA A 167 46.43 -84.42 47.80
N SER A 168 46.14 -85.65 47.39
CA SER A 168 44.81 -86.20 47.09
C SER A 168 44.41 -87.23 48.15
N GLU A 169 43.11 -87.27 48.45
CA GLU A 169 42.32 -88.33 49.09
C GLU A 169 42.41 -88.60 50.61
N ALA A 170 41.23 -88.41 51.23
CA ALA A 170 40.48 -89.30 52.12
C ALA A 170 41.20 -90.25 53.09
N GLY A 171 40.73 -90.28 54.34
CA GLY A 171 40.88 -91.45 55.21
C GLY A 171 40.84 -91.17 56.70
N ILE A 172 39.68 -91.40 57.30
CA ILE A 172 39.44 -91.48 58.76
C ILE A 172 39.95 -92.81 59.31
N GLY A 173 40.64 -92.77 60.47
CA GLY A 173 41.07 -93.94 61.22
C GLY A 173 41.11 -93.68 62.73
N SER A 174 40.32 -94.46 63.46
CA SER A 174 40.05 -94.42 64.90
C SER A 174 41.14 -94.99 65.81
N GLY A 175 41.10 -94.56 67.07
CA GLY A 175 41.42 -95.34 68.27
C GLY A 175 42.81 -95.10 68.84
N SER A 176 43.06 -95.20 70.15
CA SER A 176 42.26 -95.34 71.35
C SER A 176 43.24 -95.20 72.53
N SER A 177 42.74 -94.87 73.73
CA SER A 177 43.38 -95.17 75.02
C SER A 177 44.59 -94.26 75.39
N GLN A 178 44.80 -93.73 76.60
CA GLN A 178 44.61 -94.28 77.94
C GLN A 178 44.60 -93.17 79.02
N SER A 179 43.85 -93.45 80.09
CA SER A 179 44.19 -93.30 81.52
C SER A 179 44.21 -91.94 82.25
N ARG A 180 43.28 -91.89 83.23
CA ARG A 180 43.13 -91.10 84.48
C ARG A 180 44.44 -90.90 85.31
N PRO A 181 44.49 -90.04 86.36
CA PRO A 181 43.38 -89.57 87.21
C PRO A 181 43.33 -88.08 87.62
N GLN A 182 42.15 -87.70 88.11
CA GLN A 182 41.84 -86.47 88.83
C GLN A 182 42.55 -86.37 90.19
N VAL A 183 42.79 -85.13 90.64
CA VAL A 183 42.83 -84.79 92.08
C VAL A 183 41.92 -83.59 92.32
N LEU A 184 40.87 -83.84 93.10
CA LEU A 184 39.98 -82.87 93.72
C LEU A 184 40.52 -82.56 95.12
N VAL A 185 40.68 -81.29 95.49
CA VAL A 185 40.63 -80.85 96.89
C VAL A 185 39.78 -79.57 96.97
N PRO A 186 38.72 -79.55 97.80
CA PRO A 186 37.90 -78.37 98.07
C PRO A 186 38.39 -77.61 99.30
N GLY A 187 38.25 -76.28 99.28
CA GLY A 187 38.03 -75.50 100.50
C GLY A 187 38.94 -74.29 100.74
N SER A 188 38.27 -73.14 100.83
CA SER A 188 38.48 -72.03 101.78
C SER A 188 38.81 -70.69 101.14
N GLY A 189 37.92 -69.73 101.38
CA GLY A 189 38.04 -68.36 100.92
C GLY A 189 39.24 -67.64 101.52
N ALA A 190 40.00 -67.02 100.64
CA ALA A 190 40.75 -65.80 100.90
C ALA A 190 40.69 -64.99 99.60
N LEU A 191 40.19 -63.77 99.67
CA LEU A 191 40.35 -62.78 98.60
C LEU A 191 41.81 -62.31 98.63
N PRO A 192 42.50 -62.25 97.48
CA PRO A 192 43.58 -61.29 97.29
C PRO A 192 43.19 -60.33 96.18
N LEU A 193 42.88 -59.09 96.57
CA LEU A 193 43.24 -57.93 95.77
C LEU A 193 44.76 -57.93 95.68
N LEU A 194 45.31 -58.39 94.56
CA LEU A 194 46.61 -57.98 94.01
C LEU A 194 46.76 -58.57 92.61
N VAL A 195 46.89 -57.66 91.65
CA VAL A 195 47.21 -57.89 90.26
C VAL A 195 48.53 -58.66 90.17
N SER A 196 48.50 -59.87 89.61
CA SER A 196 49.71 -60.54 89.15
C SER A 196 49.96 -60.15 87.69
N PRO A 197 51.20 -59.81 87.31
CA PRO A 197 51.54 -59.49 85.94
C PRO A 197 51.29 -60.71 85.06
N GLN A 198 50.72 -60.48 83.88
CA GLN A 198 50.64 -61.42 82.77
C GLN A 198 51.96 -62.19 82.68
N THR A 199 51.96 -63.49 82.99
CA THR A 199 53.12 -64.37 82.79
C THR A 199 53.55 -64.22 81.34
N ALA A 200 54.69 -63.57 81.13
CA ALA A 200 55.24 -63.37 79.80
C ALA A 200 55.45 -64.74 79.17
N CYS A 201 54.91 -64.91 77.97
CA CYS A 201 55.02 -66.15 77.25
C CYS A 201 56.48 -66.37 76.83
N SER A 202 57.12 -67.44 77.32
CA SER A 202 58.51 -67.75 76.96
C SER A 202 58.65 -68.36 75.56
N SER A 203 57.58 -68.96 75.02
CA SER A 203 57.52 -69.52 73.68
C SER A 203 56.08 -69.68 73.18
N ILE A 204 55.82 -69.30 71.93
CA ILE A 204 54.54 -69.52 71.25
C ILE A 204 54.47 -70.97 70.75
N THR A 205 53.40 -71.69 71.07
CA THR A 205 53.15 -73.06 70.62
C THR A 205 51.94 -73.12 69.67
N SER A 206 51.93 -74.10 68.78
CA SER A 206 50.75 -74.50 67.98
C SER A 206 50.49 -75.98 68.23
N ASP A 207 49.23 -76.38 68.22
CA ASP A 207 48.78 -77.77 68.39
C ASP A 207 48.84 -78.61 67.09
N GLY A 208 49.39 -78.02 66.02
CA GLY A 208 49.51 -78.66 64.71
C GLY A 208 48.27 -78.56 63.82
N THR A 209 47.23 -77.83 64.24
CA THR A 209 46.00 -77.63 63.46
C THR A 209 46.08 -76.48 62.46
N ALA A 210 47.18 -75.72 62.47
CA ALA A 210 47.39 -74.59 61.57
C ALA A 210 47.37 -75.05 60.10
N THR A 211 46.57 -74.39 59.28
CA THR A 211 46.53 -74.62 57.84
C THR A 211 46.95 -73.36 57.10
N GLY A 212 47.48 -73.52 55.89
CA GLY A 212 47.94 -72.39 55.09
C GLY A 212 46.79 -71.41 54.83
N ASN A 213 47.12 -70.12 54.72
CA ASN A 213 46.19 -69.04 54.38
C ASN A 213 45.17 -68.65 55.48
N GLN A 214 45.14 -69.28 56.65
CA GLN A 214 44.40 -68.72 57.80
C GLN A 214 45.27 -67.76 58.63
N ILE A 215 44.66 -66.67 59.10
CA ILE A 215 45.29 -65.79 60.09
C ILE A 215 45.30 -66.50 61.45
N ALA A 216 46.45 -66.54 62.12
CA ALA A 216 46.61 -67.13 63.45
C ALA A 216 45.91 -66.28 64.53
N LYS A 217 45.18 -66.93 65.45
CA LYS A 217 44.62 -66.30 66.65
C LYS A 217 45.14 -66.99 67.91
N PHE A 218 45.30 -66.22 68.98
CA PHE A 218 45.50 -66.81 70.31
C PHE A 218 44.20 -67.42 70.82
N THR A 219 44.20 -68.71 71.12
CA THR A 219 43.06 -69.40 71.74
C THR A 219 43.23 -69.55 73.25
N SER A 220 44.47 -69.54 73.72
CA SER A 220 44.84 -69.38 75.13
C SER A 220 46.14 -68.59 75.24
N ALA A 221 46.59 -68.29 76.46
CA ALA A 221 47.94 -67.77 76.66
C ALA A 221 48.95 -68.73 76.01
N CYS A 222 49.88 -68.19 75.23
CA CYS A 222 50.94 -68.91 74.50
C CYS A 222 50.53 -69.84 73.35
N ASN A 223 49.24 -70.07 73.07
CA ASN A 223 48.80 -71.00 72.04
C ASN A 223 48.14 -70.29 70.86
N ILE A 224 48.57 -70.60 69.64
CA ILE A 224 47.99 -70.08 68.39
C ILE A 224 47.32 -71.19 67.56
N GLU A 225 46.13 -70.89 67.05
CA GLU A 225 45.32 -71.77 66.18
C GLU A 225 44.70 -70.95 65.02
N ASN A 226 44.01 -71.63 64.09
CA ASN A 226 43.33 -70.99 62.97
C ASN A 226 42.20 -70.04 63.44
N SER A 227 42.17 -68.82 62.89
CA SER A 227 41.02 -67.93 63.03
C SER A 227 39.91 -68.24 62.01
N ALA A 228 38.80 -67.51 62.12
CA ALA A 228 37.76 -67.52 61.10
C ALA A 228 38.14 -66.66 59.87
N ILE A 229 39.31 -66.01 59.89
CA ILE A 229 39.81 -65.13 58.84
C ILE A 229 40.77 -65.90 57.94
N PHE A 230 40.47 -65.93 56.65
CA PHE A 230 41.23 -66.63 55.63
C PHE A 230 41.65 -65.66 54.54
N GLU A 231 42.90 -65.69 54.11
CA GLU A 231 43.42 -64.84 53.04
C GLU A 231 43.82 -65.66 51.82
N SER A 232 43.27 -65.34 50.65
CA SER A 232 43.66 -66.01 49.41
C SER A 232 43.65 -65.05 48.23
N GLY A 233 44.72 -65.05 47.45
CA GLY A 233 44.85 -64.18 46.28
C GLY A 233 44.76 -62.68 46.58
N GLY A 234 45.08 -62.25 47.81
CA GLY A 234 44.94 -60.86 48.27
C GLY A 234 43.55 -60.49 48.79
N ASN A 235 42.62 -61.44 48.85
CA ASN A 235 41.28 -61.25 49.40
C ASN A 235 41.17 -61.84 50.81
N VAL A 236 40.37 -61.19 51.66
CA VAL A 236 40.10 -61.60 53.04
C VAL A 236 38.69 -62.17 53.15
N GLY A 237 38.57 -63.44 53.53
CA GLY A 237 37.33 -64.10 53.90
C GLY A 237 37.15 -64.14 55.40
N ILE A 238 35.94 -63.89 55.90
CA ILE A 238 35.55 -64.11 57.29
C ILE A 238 34.41 -65.13 57.32
N GLY A 239 34.66 -66.29 57.92
CA GLY A 239 33.71 -67.41 57.96
C GLY A 239 33.64 -68.23 56.67
N ASN A 240 34.52 -67.99 55.70
CA ASN A 240 34.70 -68.80 54.49
C ASN A 240 36.19 -68.98 54.15
N THR A 241 36.50 -69.97 53.31
CA THR A 241 37.86 -70.25 52.81
C THR A 241 37.98 -70.02 51.30
N SER A 242 37.04 -69.31 50.69
CA SER A 242 37.06 -68.98 49.25
C SER A 242 36.43 -67.60 49.05
N PRO A 243 37.17 -66.52 49.35
CA PRO A 243 36.62 -65.18 49.32
C PRO A 243 36.29 -64.75 47.89
N ALA A 244 35.04 -64.35 47.63
CA ALA A 244 34.57 -63.92 46.30
C ALA A 244 35.06 -62.51 45.89
N GLY A 245 35.65 -61.76 46.82
CA GLY A 245 36.21 -60.42 46.60
C GLY A 245 37.11 -60.00 47.75
N THR A 246 37.68 -58.78 47.68
CA THR A 246 38.73 -58.30 48.62
C THR A 246 38.36 -58.43 50.09
N LEU A 247 37.08 -58.23 50.43
CA LEU A 247 36.53 -58.58 51.73
C LEU A 247 35.21 -59.33 51.51
N ASP A 248 35.15 -60.58 51.97
CA ASP A 248 33.97 -61.44 51.87
C ASP A 248 33.60 -61.98 53.25
N VAL A 249 32.41 -61.64 53.74
CA VAL A 249 31.92 -62.08 55.04
C VAL A 249 30.76 -63.03 54.81
N SER A 250 30.94 -64.31 55.15
CA SER A 250 29.85 -65.28 55.15
C SER A 250 29.06 -65.14 56.46
N GLY A 251 28.13 -64.20 56.46
CA GLY A 251 27.30 -63.87 57.61
C GLY A 251 26.97 -62.37 57.68
N THR A 252 26.52 -61.90 58.85
CA THR A 252 26.24 -60.48 59.07
C THR A 252 27.53 -59.69 59.35
N ALA A 253 27.73 -58.59 58.63
CA ALA A 253 28.80 -57.63 58.91
C ALA A 253 28.25 -56.41 59.66
N PHE A 254 28.85 -56.08 60.80
CA PHE A 254 28.56 -54.84 61.54
C PHE A 254 29.66 -53.80 61.28
N VAL A 255 29.39 -52.80 60.45
CA VAL A 255 30.31 -51.68 60.21
C VAL A 255 29.96 -50.54 61.16
N ARG A 256 30.74 -50.39 62.22
CA ARG A 256 30.59 -49.28 63.19
C ARG A 256 31.22 -48.02 62.59
N GLY A 257 30.43 -47.29 61.81
CA GLY A 257 30.87 -46.07 61.12
C GLY A 257 30.23 -45.93 59.74
N SER A 258 30.78 -45.03 58.91
CA SER A 258 30.31 -44.86 57.54
C SER A 258 30.91 -45.93 56.62
N LEU A 259 30.08 -46.62 55.85
CA LEU A 259 30.52 -47.45 54.73
C LEU A 259 30.59 -46.57 53.46
N SER A 260 31.79 -46.33 52.94
CA SER A 260 32.00 -45.55 51.71
C SER A 260 32.31 -46.47 50.53
N ALA A 261 31.32 -46.73 49.68
CA ALA A 261 31.47 -47.53 48.46
C ALA A 261 31.64 -46.60 47.24
N LEU A 262 32.89 -46.24 46.90
CA LEU A 262 33.19 -45.29 45.82
C LEU A 262 32.75 -45.76 44.43
N GLY A 263 32.57 -47.07 44.23
CA GLY A 263 32.01 -47.69 43.02
C GLY A 263 30.52 -48.02 43.08
N GLY A 264 29.83 -47.64 44.16
CA GLY A 264 28.43 -48.02 44.42
C GLY A 264 28.28 -49.35 45.16
N ALA A 265 27.08 -49.61 45.67
CA ALA A 265 26.71 -50.87 46.30
C ALA A 265 25.77 -51.65 45.38
N VAL A 266 26.08 -52.92 45.12
CA VAL A 266 25.25 -53.81 44.30
C VAL A 266 24.40 -54.69 45.22
N ILE A 267 23.07 -54.61 45.07
CA ILE A 267 22.13 -55.49 45.76
C ILE A 267 21.69 -56.57 44.77
N THR A 268 22.16 -57.80 44.96
CA THR A 268 21.98 -58.88 43.98
C THR A 268 20.56 -59.46 43.99
N PRO A 269 20.08 -60.04 42.87
CA PRO A 269 18.88 -60.86 42.83
C PRO A 269 18.91 -62.02 43.83
N THR A 270 17.75 -62.42 44.36
CA THR A 270 17.64 -63.59 45.25
C THR A 270 17.85 -64.93 44.52
N GLY A 271 17.95 -64.90 43.19
CA GLY A 271 18.20 -66.06 42.34
C GLY A 271 18.40 -65.67 40.87
N THR A 272 18.79 -66.65 40.06
CA THR A 272 18.92 -66.51 38.61
C THR A 272 17.59 -66.78 37.93
N ALA A 273 17.10 -65.85 37.11
CA ALA A 273 15.81 -65.97 36.43
C ALA A 273 15.74 -67.20 35.50
N THR A 274 14.52 -67.75 35.37
CA THR A 274 14.15 -68.80 34.42
C THR A 274 12.94 -68.32 33.61
N ALA A 275 12.60 -69.03 32.52
CA ALA A 275 11.37 -68.72 31.77
C ALA A 275 10.11 -68.72 32.67
N SER A 276 10.08 -69.55 33.71
CA SER A 276 8.93 -69.65 34.62
C SER A 276 8.96 -68.67 35.78
N GLN A 277 10.12 -68.15 36.17
CA GLN A 277 10.26 -67.33 37.39
C GLN A 277 11.36 -66.28 37.25
N GLY A 278 10.96 -65.01 37.40
CA GLY A 278 11.88 -63.91 37.68
C GLY A 278 12.14 -63.79 39.18
N TYR A 279 13.29 -63.25 39.58
CA TYR A 279 13.63 -63.06 40.99
C TYR A 279 13.75 -61.57 41.31
N ILE A 280 13.25 -61.19 42.49
CA ILE A 280 13.41 -59.85 43.07
C ILE A 280 14.86 -59.66 43.55
N SER A 281 15.28 -58.41 43.76
CA SER A 281 16.53 -58.15 44.48
C SER A 281 16.43 -58.53 45.95
N ASN A 282 17.57 -58.77 46.58
CA ASN A 282 17.68 -58.58 48.03
C ASN A 282 17.20 -57.15 48.39
N PRO A 283 16.67 -56.92 49.59
CA PRO A 283 16.16 -55.61 49.97
C PRO A 283 17.28 -54.67 50.45
N LEU A 284 17.11 -53.37 50.22
CA LEU A 284 17.73 -52.34 51.04
C LEU A 284 16.71 -51.88 52.08
N ASP A 285 16.90 -52.32 53.32
CA ASP A 285 16.03 -51.99 54.44
C ASP A 285 16.57 -50.80 55.22
N ILE A 286 15.66 -49.88 55.56
CA ILE A 286 15.92 -48.72 56.41
C ILE A 286 14.88 -48.73 57.52
N ASP A 287 15.33 -49.06 58.73
CA ASP A 287 14.50 -49.12 59.93
C ASP A 287 14.39 -47.76 60.62
N ALA A 288 13.16 -47.39 60.98
CA ALA A 288 12.87 -46.32 61.91
C ALA A 288 12.27 -46.92 63.19
N SER A 289 12.84 -46.57 64.34
CA SER A 289 12.30 -46.95 65.65
C SER A 289 11.59 -45.77 66.30
N LEU A 290 10.37 -45.98 66.78
CA LEU A 290 9.60 -44.97 67.49
C LEU A 290 8.83 -45.59 68.66
N PHE A 291 8.61 -44.82 69.74
CA PHE A 291 7.81 -45.28 70.86
C PHE A 291 6.32 -45.10 70.55
N ASN A 292 5.56 -46.19 70.50
CA ASN A 292 4.13 -46.15 70.23
C ASN A 292 3.36 -46.14 71.56
N THR A 293 2.75 -45.01 71.91
CA THR A 293 2.03 -44.82 73.18
C THR A 293 0.79 -45.69 73.30
N THR A 294 0.12 -46.00 72.19
CA THR A 294 -1.03 -46.91 72.16
C THR A 294 -0.62 -48.36 72.45
N LEU A 295 0.58 -48.77 72.01
CA LEU A 295 1.12 -50.11 72.27
C LEU A 295 1.97 -50.20 73.54
N GLY A 296 2.31 -49.06 74.16
CA GLY A 296 3.15 -48.98 75.36
C GLY A 296 4.59 -49.46 75.19
N ARG A 297 5.10 -49.53 73.96
CA ARG A 297 6.44 -50.08 73.64
C ARG A 297 7.04 -49.44 72.39
N ALA A 298 8.34 -49.69 72.18
CA ALA A 298 8.99 -49.37 70.91
C ALA A 298 8.38 -50.18 69.76
N ALA A 299 8.17 -49.51 68.63
CA ALA A 299 7.73 -50.09 67.37
C ALA A 299 8.76 -49.72 66.30
N ASN A 300 9.14 -50.71 65.48
CA ASN A 300 10.06 -50.52 64.36
C ASN A 300 9.26 -50.59 63.06
N TYR A 301 9.52 -49.63 62.18
CA TYR A 301 8.93 -49.56 60.85
C TYR A 301 10.05 -49.62 59.82
N ILE A 302 9.80 -50.35 58.74
CA ILE A 302 10.79 -50.61 57.70
C ILE A 302 10.34 -49.88 56.44
N PHE A 303 11.23 -49.07 55.87
CA PHE A 303 11.18 -48.69 54.47
C PHE A 303 12.11 -49.59 53.68
N ARG A 304 11.58 -50.24 52.65
CA ARG A 304 12.32 -51.20 51.84
C ARG A 304 12.35 -50.74 50.40
N TRP A 305 13.54 -50.61 49.84
CA TRP A 305 13.73 -50.52 48.40
C TRP A 305 14.01 -51.91 47.84
N GLN A 306 13.22 -52.33 46.85
CA GLN A 306 13.36 -53.64 46.24
C GLN A 306 13.11 -53.55 44.73
N ALA A 307 14.02 -54.14 43.95
CA ALA A 307 13.85 -54.24 42.51
C ALA A 307 13.05 -55.49 42.16
N GLU A 308 12.05 -55.36 41.30
CA GLU A 308 11.19 -56.46 40.85
C GLU A 308 11.26 -56.64 39.34
N PRO A 309 11.32 -57.89 38.85
CA PRO A 309 11.39 -58.16 37.42
C PRO A 309 10.05 -57.89 36.74
N VAL A 310 10.09 -57.26 35.57
CA VAL A 310 8.92 -56.97 34.73
C VAL A 310 9.07 -57.64 33.38
N GLY A 311 8.02 -58.33 32.94
CA GLY A 311 7.99 -59.00 31.63
C GLY A 311 8.92 -60.20 31.51
N ASN A 312 9.04 -61.00 32.58
CA ASN A 312 9.77 -62.28 32.54
C ASN A 312 9.25 -63.15 31.38
N ASP A 313 10.15 -63.80 30.65
CA ASP A 313 9.83 -64.60 29.45
C ASP A 313 9.15 -63.82 28.31
N THR A 314 9.55 -62.56 28.12
CA THR A 314 9.10 -61.73 26.98
C THR A 314 10.29 -61.05 26.29
N SER A 315 10.09 -60.54 25.07
CA SER A 315 11.10 -59.73 24.36
C SER A 315 11.28 -58.31 24.95
N SER A 316 10.43 -57.92 25.91
CA SER A 316 10.40 -56.59 26.52
C SER A 316 10.63 -56.67 28.02
N THR A 317 11.75 -57.27 28.43
CA THR A 317 12.14 -57.38 29.84
C THR A 317 12.51 -56.02 30.45
N SER A 318 12.26 -55.88 31.74
CA SER A 318 12.61 -54.70 32.54
C SER A 318 12.61 -55.03 34.03
N ALA A 319 12.75 -54.01 34.87
CA ALA A 319 12.51 -54.08 36.29
C ALA A 319 11.90 -52.75 36.76
N THR A 320 11.19 -52.79 37.89
CA THR A 320 10.82 -51.60 38.66
C THR A 320 11.57 -51.58 39.98
N LEU A 321 11.95 -50.41 40.46
CA LEU A 321 12.38 -50.21 41.83
C LEU A 321 11.18 -49.74 42.65
N ASN A 322 10.70 -50.58 43.56
CA ASN A 322 9.49 -50.34 44.34
C ASN A 322 9.85 -49.92 45.77
N LEU A 323 9.09 -48.95 46.32
CA LEU A 323 9.12 -48.61 47.74
C LEU A 323 8.06 -49.41 48.48
N LEU A 324 8.50 -50.22 49.44
CA LEU A 324 7.64 -50.96 50.35
C LEU A 324 7.73 -50.36 51.76
N TYR A 325 6.65 -50.50 52.53
CA TYR A 325 6.58 -50.02 53.91
C TYR A 325 5.82 -51.00 54.80
N GLY A 326 6.19 -51.07 56.07
CA GLY A 326 5.47 -51.85 57.06
C GLY A 326 6.29 -52.12 58.32
N VAL A 327 6.05 -53.28 58.93
CA VAL A 327 6.76 -53.77 60.12
C VAL A 327 7.38 -55.14 59.81
N THR A 328 8.32 -55.61 60.63
CA THR A 328 8.93 -56.93 60.44
C THR A 328 7.86 -58.03 60.33
N GLY A 329 7.89 -58.78 59.23
CA GLY A 329 6.91 -59.84 58.94
C GLY A 329 5.65 -59.40 58.19
N SER A 330 5.41 -58.10 58.01
CA SER A 330 4.29 -57.56 57.22
C SER A 330 4.72 -56.27 56.53
N ILE A 331 5.23 -56.42 55.32
CA ILE A 331 5.72 -55.34 54.45
C ILE A 331 4.92 -55.41 53.15
N SER A 332 4.48 -54.27 52.63
CA SER A 332 3.71 -54.19 51.38
C SER A 332 4.15 -53.01 50.54
N GLU A 333 3.93 -53.08 49.23
CA GLU A 333 4.20 -51.98 48.32
C GLU A 333 3.39 -50.74 48.71
N THR A 334 4.07 -49.60 48.76
CA THR A 334 3.39 -48.32 48.95
C THR A 334 2.64 -47.90 47.70
N GLY A 335 3.00 -48.41 46.53
CA GLY A 335 2.52 -47.94 45.23
C GLY A 335 3.44 -46.90 44.57
N ILE A 336 4.54 -46.50 45.22
CA ILE A 336 5.59 -45.68 44.63
C ILE A 336 6.63 -46.58 43.97
N SER A 337 6.85 -46.41 42.67
CA SER A 337 7.85 -47.19 41.91
C SER A 337 8.53 -46.41 40.80
N VAL A 338 9.73 -46.82 40.40
CA VAL A 338 10.47 -46.25 39.25
C VAL A 338 10.74 -47.34 38.22
N ASN A 339 10.34 -47.12 36.96
CA ASN A 339 10.60 -48.07 35.88
C ASN A 339 11.89 -47.76 35.10
N LYS A 340 12.24 -48.61 34.11
CA LYS A 340 13.44 -48.43 33.25
C LYS A 340 13.57 -47.08 32.54
N ASN A 341 12.46 -46.36 32.32
CA ASN A 341 12.47 -45.05 31.67
C ASN A 341 12.66 -43.91 32.68
N GLY A 342 12.90 -44.23 33.95
CA GLY A 342 12.98 -43.24 35.04
C GLY A 342 11.63 -42.63 35.41
N ILE A 343 10.51 -43.24 34.98
CA ILE A 343 9.18 -42.73 35.30
C ILE A 343 8.83 -43.17 36.72
N LEU A 344 8.62 -42.18 37.59
CA LEU A 344 8.07 -42.38 38.93
C LEU A 344 6.55 -42.56 38.81
N SER A 345 6.09 -43.74 39.22
CA SER A 345 4.68 -44.13 39.25
C SER A 345 4.16 -44.10 40.69
N PHE A 346 2.88 -43.79 40.83
CA PHE A 346 2.17 -43.67 42.09
C PHE A 346 0.90 -44.51 42.02
N ALA A 347 0.49 -45.11 43.14
CA ALA A 347 -0.82 -45.74 43.23
C ALA A 347 -1.94 -44.69 43.11
N SER A 348 -3.13 -45.13 42.67
CA SER A 348 -4.30 -44.27 42.59
C SER A 348 -4.58 -43.57 43.94
N GLY A 349 -4.69 -42.25 43.92
CA GLY A 349 -4.91 -41.42 45.12
C GLY A 349 -3.64 -40.89 45.80
N GLN A 350 -2.44 -41.30 45.38
CA GLN A 350 -1.19 -40.70 45.86
C GLN A 350 -0.88 -39.39 45.12
N THR A 351 -0.37 -38.40 45.85
CA THR A 351 -0.04 -37.06 45.32
C THR A 351 1.47 -36.85 45.21
N PHE A 352 1.95 -36.26 44.11
CA PHE A 352 3.31 -35.69 44.03
C PHE A 352 3.37 -34.40 44.87
N PRO A 353 4.40 -34.17 45.70
CA PRO A 353 4.52 -32.93 46.47
C PRO A 353 4.84 -31.75 45.55
N GLY A 354 3.85 -30.86 45.36
CA GLY A 354 3.87 -29.69 44.47
C GLY A 354 3.20 -30.01 43.12
N THR A 355 1.93 -29.72 42.88
CA THR A 355 1.28 -28.41 42.96
C THR A 355 -0.24 -28.61 42.98
N GLY A 356 -0.90 -28.31 44.10
CA GLY A 356 -2.36 -28.22 44.19
C GLY A 356 -3.15 -29.52 43.92
N SER A 357 -4.43 -29.51 44.24
CA SER A 357 -5.37 -30.62 44.01
C SER A 357 -5.76 -30.82 42.53
N GLY A 358 -4.89 -30.45 41.59
CA GLY A 358 -5.22 -30.39 40.17
C GLY A 358 -4.82 -31.65 39.41
N THR A 359 -5.75 -32.57 39.19
CA THR A 359 -5.62 -33.75 38.29
C THR A 359 -5.72 -33.39 36.80
N VAL A 360 -5.38 -32.15 36.42
CA VAL A 360 -5.59 -31.66 35.05
C VAL A 360 -4.43 -32.11 34.15
N THR A 361 -4.59 -33.25 33.49
CA THR A 361 -3.62 -33.79 32.51
C THR A 361 -3.74 -33.11 31.14
N SER A 362 -4.89 -32.49 30.86
CA SER A 362 -5.13 -31.63 29.70
C SER A 362 -6.29 -30.67 29.99
N VAL A 363 -6.18 -29.44 29.48
CA VAL A 363 -7.32 -28.51 29.43
C VAL A 363 -7.84 -28.45 28.00
N GLY A 364 -8.90 -29.20 27.71
CA GLY A 364 -9.65 -29.01 26.47
C GLY A 364 -10.35 -27.66 26.52
N THR A 365 -10.07 -26.79 25.56
CA THR A 365 -10.83 -25.53 25.43
C THR A 365 -12.19 -25.86 24.83
N GLY A 366 -13.26 -25.59 25.59
CA GLY A 366 -14.63 -25.71 25.11
C GLY A 366 -14.94 -24.71 23.98
N ALA A 367 -16.16 -24.78 23.43
CA ALA A 367 -16.57 -23.89 22.35
C ALA A 367 -16.35 -22.40 22.73
N GLY A 368 -15.70 -21.65 21.83
CA GLY A 368 -15.39 -20.23 21.99
C GLY A 368 -14.07 -19.89 22.66
N LEU A 369 -13.27 -20.90 23.03
CA LEU A 369 -11.90 -20.75 23.51
C LEU A 369 -10.93 -21.48 22.57
N THR A 370 -9.71 -20.95 22.43
CA THR A 370 -8.61 -21.54 21.65
C THR A 370 -7.35 -21.65 22.50
N GLY A 371 -6.38 -22.45 22.04
CA GLY A 371 -5.09 -22.64 22.71
C GLY A 371 -4.96 -23.94 23.50
N GLY A 372 -6.03 -24.75 23.59
CA GLY A 372 -5.98 -26.10 24.15
C GLY A 372 -5.75 -27.20 23.09
N PRO A 373 -5.33 -28.41 23.49
CA PRO A 373 -5.01 -28.81 24.86
C PRO A 373 -3.61 -28.36 25.33
N ILE A 374 -3.54 -27.72 26.51
CA ILE A 374 -2.27 -27.31 27.14
C ILE A 374 -1.77 -28.44 28.04
N THR A 375 -0.55 -28.93 27.81
CA THR A 375 0.04 -30.06 28.55
C THR A 375 1.30 -29.71 29.36
N LYS A 376 1.82 -28.49 29.24
CA LYS A 376 2.96 -27.98 30.04
C LYS A 376 2.82 -26.51 30.39
N SER A 377 2.70 -25.64 29.39
CA SER A 377 2.48 -24.20 29.54
C SER A 377 1.90 -23.64 28.24
N GLY A 378 0.97 -22.69 28.33
CA GLY A 378 0.32 -22.07 27.18
C GLY A 378 -0.75 -21.08 27.65
N THR A 379 -1.34 -20.34 26.72
CA THR A 379 -2.43 -19.40 27.01
C THR A 379 -3.73 -19.89 26.39
N ILE A 380 -4.81 -19.87 27.18
CA ILE A 380 -6.16 -20.00 26.65
C ILE A 380 -6.63 -18.59 26.27
N SER A 381 -7.13 -18.44 25.05
CA SER A 381 -7.61 -17.16 24.53
C SER A 381 -8.99 -17.31 23.92
N ILE A 382 -9.72 -16.20 23.80
CA ILE A 382 -10.93 -16.12 22.98
C ILE A 382 -10.47 -15.75 21.55
N PRO A 383 -10.64 -16.61 20.53
CA PRO A 383 -10.35 -16.23 19.15
C PRO A 383 -11.33 -15.15 18.68
N SER A 384 -11.01 -14.47 17.58
CA SER A 384 -11.96 -13.55 16.93
C SER A 384 -13.26 -14.31 16.60
N ALA A 385 -14.40 -13.73 16.96
CA ALA A 385 -15.73 -14.36 16.89
C ALA A 385 -15.87 -15.68 17.69
N GLY A 386 -14.97 -15.95 18.65
CA GLY A 386 -15.00 -17.14 19.47
C GLY A 386 -16.26 -17.24 20.33
N VAL A 387 -16.66 -16.16 20.98
CA VAL A 387 -17.92 -16.12 21.74
C VAL A 387 -19.07 -15.77 20.82
N THR A 388 -19.89 -16.76 20.50
CA THR A 388 -21.15 -16.55 19.75
C THR A 388 -22.26 -16.12 20.71
N ASN A 389 -23.33 -15.50 20.20
CA ASN A 389 -24.47 -15.11 21.03
C ASN A 389 -25.07 -16.30 21.79
N SER A 390 -25.09 -17.52 21.24
CA SER A 390 -25.59 -18.71 21.95
C SER A 390 -24.79 -19.07 23.21
N MET A 391 -23.55 -18.58 23.34
CA MET A 391 -22.70 -18.79 24.52
C MET A 391 -22.95 -17.76 25.64
N LEU A 392 -23.73 -16.71 25.38
CA LEU A 392 -24.04 -15.66 26.34
C LEU A 392 -25.35 -15.98 27.06
N ALA A 393 -25.35 -15.87 28.39
CA ALA A 393 -26.59 -16.03 29.18
C ALA A 393 -27.67 -15.00 28.78
N ASN A 394 -27.24 -13.79 28.43
CA ASN A 394 -28.08 -12.73 27.87
C ASN A 394 -27.66 -12.45 26.43
N ASN A 395 -28.05 -13.34 25.53
CA ASN A 395 -27.66 -13.31 24.12
C ASN A 395 -28.38 -12.26 23.27
N SER A 396 -29.29 -11.52 23.89
CA SER A 396 -30.13 -10.52 23.25
C SER A 396 -30.50 -9.43 24.24
N ILE A 397 -30.76 -8.25 23.71
CA ILE A 397 -31.45 -7.16 24.41
C ILE A 397 -32.92 -7.18 23.98
N THR A 398 -33.85 -7.08 24.92
CA THR A 398 -35.26 -6.85 24.55
C THR A 398 -35.47 -5.36 24.37
N VAL A 399 -35.73 -4.94 23.15
CA VAL A 399 -36.11 -3.57 22.84
C VAL A 399 -37.62 -3.47 23.00
N GLN A 400 -38.05 -2.88 24.10
CA GLN A 400 -39.46 -2.56 24.31
C GLN A 400 -39.78 -1.30 23.51
N ALA A 401 -40.67 -1.42 22.52
CA ALA A 401 -41.13 -0.26 21.77
C ALA A 401 -42.00 0.62 22.69
N GLY A 402 -41.66 1.92 22.77
CA GLY A 402 -42.44 2.91 23.50
C GLY A 402 -43.79 3.21 22.83
N SER A 403 -44.66 3.96 23.51
CA SER A 403 -45.96 4.37 22.95
C SER A 403 -45.76 5.11 21.62
N GLY A 404 -46.37 4.59 20.55
CA GLY A 404 -46.23 5.12 19.18
C GLY A 404 -45.18 4.42 18.31
N LEU A 405 -44.48 3.39 18.83
CA LEU A 405 -43.54 2.56 18.07
C LEU A 405 -43.99 1.07 18.05
N SER A 406 -43.81 0.38 16.93
CA SER A 406 -44.01 -1.07 16.74
C SER A 406 -42.72 -1.73 16.27
N GLY A 407 -42.64 -3.06 16.33
CA GLY A 407 -41.47 -3.80 15.87
C GLY A 407 -40.37 -3.97 16.93
N GLY A 408 -40.66 -3.69 18.20
CA GLY A 408 -39.81 -4.12 19.32
C GLY A 408 -39.76 -5.64 19.49
N GLY A 409 -38.92 -6.13 20.39
CA GLY A 409 -38.71 -7.56 20.63
C GLY A 409 -37.27 -7.88 21.04
N PRO A 410 -36.93 -9.17 21.22
CA PRO A 410 -35.56 -9.60 21.49
C PRO A 410 -34.67 -9.37 20.25
N VAL A 411 -33.54 -8.70 20.46
CA VAL A 411 -32.54 -8.38 19.44
C VAL A 411 -31.23 -9.02 19.85
N ALA A 412 -30.76 -9.98 19.05
CA ALA A 412 -29.47 -10.61 19.30
C ALA A 412 -28.36 -9.55 19.36
N LEU A 413 -27.37 -9.69 20.25
CA LEU A 413 -26.27 -8.73 20.36
C LEU A 413 -25.50 -8.63 19.03
N GLY A 414 -25.29 -7.40 18.53
CA GLY A 414 -24.74 -7.14 17.19
C GLY A 414 -25.73 -7.28 16.03
N GLY A 415 -26.96 -7.72 16.30
CA GLY A 415 -28.08 -7.67 15.36
C GLY A 415 -28.73 -6.28 15.31
N THR A 416 -29.68 -6.11 14.39
CA THR A 416 -30.45 -4.87 14.26
C THR A 416 -31.94 -5.17 14.45
N VAL A 417 -32.64 -4.18 15.01
CA VAL A 417 -34.11 -4.19 15.09
C VAL A 417 -34.63 -2.92 14.46
N THR A 418 -35.67 -3.06 13.63
CA THR A 418 -36.32 -1.92 13.01
C THR A 418 -37.55 -1.57 13.82
N LEU A 419 -37.45 -0.50 14.61
CA LEU A 419 -38.61 0.12 15.21
C LEU A 419 -39.32 0.96 14.14
N THR A 420 -40.56 0.60 13.87
CA THR A 420 -41.45 1.38 13.01
C THR A 420 -42.32 2.26 13.89
N ASN A 421 -42.80 3.37 13.37
CA ASN A 421 -43.82 4.13 14.08
C ASN A 421 -45.11 3.30 14.11
N ALA A 422 -45.50 2.77 15.27
CA ALA A 422 -46.84 2.21 15.46
C ALA A 422 -47.79 3.38 15.35
N SER A 423 -48.43 3.52 14.18
CA SER A 423 -49.47 4.53 13.86
C SER A 423 -49.98 5.31 15.09
N PRO A 424 -49.70 6.63 15.22
CA PRO A 424 -49.96 7.40 16.42
C PRO A 424 -51.46 7.55 16.65
N GLY A 425 -51.99 6.71 17.54
CA GLY A 425 -53.41 6.69 17.89
C GLY A 425 -53.91 7.88 18.69
N LEU A 426 -53.08 8.83 19.14
CA LEU A 426 -53.55 10.00 19.91
C LEU A 426 -52.88 11.34 19.55
N GLY A 427 -52.23 11.40 18.39
CA GLY A 427 -51.84 12.65 17.72
C GLY A 427 -51.82 12.35 16.23
N GLY A 428 -52.93 12.64 15.55
CA GLY A 428 -53.36 11.98 14.31
C GLY A 428 -52.26 11.55 13.34
N THR A 429 -52.24 10.26 13.00
CA THR A 429 -51.49 9.70 11.88
C THR A 429 -51.93 10.37 10.59
N VAL A 430 -51.02 11.02 9.87
CA VAL A 430 -51.25 11.35 8.46
C VAL A 430 -51.19 10.05 7.66
N THR A 431 -52.31 9.33 7.60
CA THR A 431 -52.43 8.06 6.86
C THR A 431 -52.43 8.27 5.35
N SER A 432 -52.74 9.48 4.92
CA SER A 432 -52.74 9.91 3.53
C SER A 432 -52.51 11.42 3.44
N VAL A 433 -51.48 11.84 2.71
CA VAL A 433 -51.36 13.24 2.28
C VAL A 433 -52.09 13.39 0.96
N GLY A 434 -53.37 13.79 1.01
CA GLY A 434 -54.09 14.22 -0.19
C GLY A 434 -53.47 15.50 -0.74
N THR A 435 -53.25 15.56 -2.05
CA THR A 435 -52.84 16.80 -2.69
C THR A 435 -54.10 17.61 -3.04
N GLY A 436 -54.15 18.86 -2.58
CA GLY A 436 -55.21 19.80 -2.98
C GLY A 436 -55.13 20.12 -4.48
N ALA A 437 -56.01 21.00 -4.97
CA ALA A 437 -55.96 21.47 -6.35
C ALA A 437 -54.53 21.90 -6.73
N GLY A 438 -54.14 21.62 -7.98
CA GLY A 438 -52.85 21.97 -8.60
C GLY A 438 -51.57 21.33 -8.07
N LEU A 439 -51.68 20.39 -7.14
CA LEU A 439 -50.61 19.51 -6.73
C LEU A 439 -50.97 18.06 -7.11
N THR A 440 -49.98 17.27 -7.51
CA THR A 440 -50.12 15.84 -7.81
C THR A 440 -49.19 15.01 -6.91
N GLY A 441 -49.44 13.71 -6.87
CA GLY A 441 -48.66 12.77 -6.06
C GLY A 441 -49.37 12.28 -4.80
N GLY A 442 -50.47 12.91 -4.40
CA GLY A 442 -51.35 12.42 -3.32
C GLY A 442 -52.44 11.46 -3.83
N PRO A 443 -53.02 10.60 -2.96
CA PRO A 443 -52.69 10.42 -1.55
C PRO A 443 -51.39 9.63 -1.32
N ILE A 444 -50.42 10.23 -0.62
CA ILE A 444 -49.18 9.53 -0.24
C ILE A 444 -49.41 8.81 1.09
N THR A 445 -49.26 7.48 1.10
CA THR A 445 -49.52 6.62 2.28
C THR A 445 -48.26 5.94 2.84
N LYS A 446 -47.13 6.00 2.12
CA LYS A 446 -45.82 5.46 2.56
C LYS A 446 -44.64 6.38 2.20
N SER A 447 -44.35 6.52 0.91
CA SER A 447 -43.32 7.40 0.37
C SER A 447 -43.69 7.83 -1.04
N GLY A 448 -43.50 9.10 -1.38
CA GLY A 448 -43.83 9.66 -2.69
C GLY A 448 -43.42 11.13 -2.73
N THR A 449 -43.40 11.73 -3.91
CA THR A 449 -43.12 13.15 -4.09
C THR A 449 -44.41 13.89 -4.41
N ILE A 450 -44.64 15.03 -3.76
CA ILE A 450 -45.65 15.98 -4.17
C ILE A 450 -45.01 16.91 -5.19
N SER A 451 -45.61 17.00 -6.36
CA SER A 451 -45.11 17.84 -7.45
C SER A 451 -46.23 18.73 -7.97
N ILE A 452 -45.88 19.86 -8.58
CA ILE A 452 -46.80 20.61 -9.43
C ILE A 452 -46.76 19.94 -10.80
N PRO A 453 -47.83 19.27 -11.27
CA PRO A 453 -47.84 18.75 -12.63
C PRO A 453 -47.81 19.91 -13.63
N SER A 454 -47.47 19.64 -14.89
CA SER A 454 -47.64 20.63 -15.95
C SER A 454 -49.09 21.13 -15.98
N ALA A 455 -49.28 22.45 -15.99
CA ALA A 455 -50.58 23.13 -15.82
C ALA A 455 -51.32 22.86 -14.49
N GLY A 456 -50.63 22.33 -13.46
CA GLY A 456 -51.20 22.05 -12.15
C GLY A 456 -51.75 23.31 -11.47
N VAL A 457 -50.93 24.35 -11.34
CA VAL A 457 -51.39 25.62 -10.79
C VAL A 457 -52.18 26.36 -11.87
N THR A 458 -53.50 26.41 -11.69
CA THR A 458 -54.40 27.22 -12.53
C THR A 458 -54.46 28.65 -12.03
N ASN A 459 -54.83 29.60 -12.88
CA ASN A 459 -54.97 31.01 -12.48
C ASN A 459 -55.90 31.20 -11.28
N GLY A 460 -57.00 30.44 -11.17
CA GLY A 460 -57.91 30.53 -10.02
C GLY A 460 -57.26 30.24 -8.66
N MET A 461 -56.08 29.63 -8.66
CA MET A 461 -55.31 29.31 -7.45
C MET A 461 -54.29 30.38 -7.06
N LEU A 462 -54.07 31.39 -7.91
CA LEU A 462 -53.16 32.49 -7.65
C LEU A 462 -53.92 33.64 -6.99
N ALA A 463 -53.37 34.20 -5.91
CA ALA A 463 -53.98 35.36 -5.23
C ALA A 463 -54.11 36.57 -6.18
N ASN A 464 -53.15 36.75 -7.08
CA ASN A 464 -53.17 37.75 -8.16
C ASN A 464 -53.16 37.03 -9.51
N ASN A 465 -54.33 36.57 -9.95
CA ASN A 465 -54.48 35.72 -11.12
C ASN A 465 -54.56 36.46 -12.47
N SER A 466 -54.39 37.78 -12.43
CA SER A 466 -54.52 38.66 -13.58
C SER A 466 -53.66 39.90 -13.43
N ILE A 467 -53.34 40.50 -14.56
CA ILE A 467 -52.75 41.83 -14.67
C ILE A 467 -53.80 42.77 -15.29
N THR A 468 -53.88 44.01 -14.83
CA THR A 468 -54.72 45.02 -15.48
C THR A 468 -53.88 45.81 -16.47
N VAL A 469 -54.25 45.75 -17.74
CA VAL A 469 -53.62 46.52 -18.82
C VAL A 469 -54.48 47.74 -19.11
N GLN A 470 -54.00 48.92 -18.73
CA GLN A 470 -54.66 50.18 -19.05
C GLN A 470 -54.22 50.67 -20.43
N ALA A 471 -55.17 50.83 -21.35
CA ALA A 471 -54.87 51.40 -22.66
C ALA A 471 -54.50 52.88 -22.54
N GLY A 472 -53.37 53.27 -23.14
CA GLY A 472 -52.97 54.68 -23.25
C GLY A 472 -53.82 55.46 -24.26
N SER A 473 -53.60 56.77 -24.36
CA SER A 473 -54.28 57.63 -25.34
C SER A 473 -54.06 57.12 -26.78
N GLY A 474 -55.16 56.95 -27.54
CA GLY A 474 -55.12 56.47 -28.92
C GLY A 474 -55.27 54.95 -29.09
N LEU A 475 -55.33 54.18 -28.00
CA LEU A 475 -55.57 52.73 -28.01
C LEU A 475 -56.91 52.38 -27.32
N SER A 476 -57.55 51.30 -27.76
CA SER A 476 -58.77 50.73 -27.15
C SER A 476 -58.59 49.23 -26.94
N GLY A 477 -59.41 48.62 -26.07
CA GLY A 477 -59.36 47.17 -25.81
C GLY A 477 -58.48 46.71 -24.63
N GLY A 478 -58.09 47.62 -23.72
CA GLY A 478 -57.47 47.24 -22.43
C GLY A 478 -58.42 46.49 -21.48
N GLY A 479 -57.96 46.20 -20.26
CA GLY A 479 -58.77 45.51 -19.24
C GLY A 479 -57.97 44.54 -18.37
N THR A 480 -58.68 43.73 -17.59
CA THR A 480 -58.08 42.67 -16.77
C THR A 480 -57.75 41.45 -17.63
N VAL A 481 -56.50 41.01 -17.59
CA VAL A 481 -55.96 39.91 -18.41
C VAL A 481 -55.48 38.83 -17.46
N SER A 482 -56.08 37.65 -17.51
CA SER A 482 -55.61 36.48 -16.76
C SER A 482 -54.15 36.16 -17.13
N LEU A 483 -53.33 35.73 -16.17
CA LEU A 483 -51.92 35.39 -16.44
C LEU A 483 -51.82 34.27 -17.50
N GLY A 484 -51.02 34.48 -18.55
CA GLY A 484 -50.94 33.58 -19.72
C GLY A 484 -52.04 33.76 -20.77
N GLY A 485 -53.02 34.65 -20.52
CA GLY A 485 -53.95 35.12 -21.55
C GLY A 485 -53.34 36.21 -22.43
N THR A 486 -54.07 36.57 -23.48
CA THR A 486 -53.69 37.66 -24.40
C THR A 486 -54.72 38.78 -24.34
N VAL A 487 -54.25 40.02 -24.47
CA VAL A 487 -55.09 41.20 -24.66
C VAL A 487 -54.65 41.89 -25.94
N THR A 488 -55.61 42.32 -26.74
CA THR A 488 -55.34 43.02 -28.00
C THR A 488 -55.68 44.49 -27.81
N LEU A 489 -54.65 45.34 -27.82
CA LEU A 489 -54.82 46.78 -27.90
C LEU A 489 -54.96 47.16 -29.37
N ALA A 490 -56.10 47.73 -29.74
CA ALA A 490 -56.36 48.23 -31.08
C ALA A 490 -56.12 49.73 -31.13
N ALA A 491 -55.44 50.21 -32.17
CA ALA A 491 -55.36 51.65 -32.43
C ALA A 491 -56.76 52.18 -32.74
N ASN A 492 -57.19 53.17 -31.98
CA ASN A 492 -58.50 53.81 -32.13
C ASN A 492 -58.43 54.82 -33.29
N LEU A 493 -58.18 54.32 -34.49
CA LEU A 493 -58.14 55.12 -35.72
C LEU A 493 -59.58 55.33 -36.21
N SER A 494 -60.19 56.48 -35.86
CA SER A 494 -61.50 56.87 -36.40
C SER A 494 -61.36 57.49 -37.79
N GLY A 495 -60.81 56.75 -38.74
CA GLY A 495 -60.70 57.18 -40.13
C GLY A 495 -62.01 56.94 -40.91
N THR A 496 -62.38 57.87 -41.76
CA THR A 496 -63.41 57.69 -42.80
C THR A 496 -62.83 56.91 -43.97
N THR A 497 -63.56 55.89 -44.45
CA THR A 497 -63.17 55.07 -45.61
C THR A 497 -62.82 55.94 -46.83
N ASN A 498 -61.70 55.64 -47.49
CA ASN A 498 -61.14 56.40 -48.62
C ASN A 498 -60.73 57.85 -48.33
N GLY A 499 -60.72 58.26 -47.06
CA GLY A 499 -60.21 59.57 -46.62
C GLY A 499 -58.68 59.62 -46.56
N ILE A 500 -58.11 60.83 -46.65
CA ILE A 500 -56.66 61.04 -46.45
C ILE A 500 -56.39 61.29 -44.96
N ALA A 501 -55.52 60.49 -44.36
CA ALA A 501 -55.16 60.59 -42.95
C ALA A 501 -54.21 61.77 -42.67
N TYR A 502 -54.43 62.48 -41.56
CA TYR A 502 -53.56 63.54 -41.06
C TYR A 502 -53.62 63.62 -39.52
N PHE A 503 -52.60 64.20 -38.90
CA PHE A 503 -52.58 64.43 -37.46
C PHE A 503 -53.44 65.65 -37.10
N SER A 504 -54.48 65.45 -36.29
CA SER A 504 -55.27 66.57 -35.73
C SER A 504 -54.55 67.23 -34.55
N ASN A 505 -53.68 66.47 -33.87
CA ASN A 505 -52.73 66.92 -32.86
C ASN A 505 -51.61 65.86 -32.73
N PRO A 506 -50.52 66.09 -31.98
CA PRO A 506 -49.40 65.14 -31.86
C PRO A 506 -49.76 63.73 -31.38
N ALA A 507 -50.93 63.54 -30.78
CA ALA A 507 -51.39 62.26 -30.23
C ALA A 507 -52.55 61.60 -31.04
N ASN A 508 -53.19 62.32 -31.97
CA ASN A 508 -54.39 61.84 -32.66
C ASN A 508 -54.28 61.94 -34.19
N VAL A 509 -54.44 60.79 -34.86
CA VAL A 509 -54.63 60.69 -36.32
C VAL A 509 -56.13 60.69 -36.61
N ILE A 510 -56.58 61.61 -37.45
CA ILE A 510 -57.92 61.64 -38.04
C ILE A 510 -57.80 61.57 -39.56
N SER A 511 -58.90 61.49 -40.29
CA SER A 511 -58.90 61.62 -41.75
C SER A 511 -59.84 62.73 -42.21
N THR A 512 -59.56 63.23 -43.41
CA THR A 512 -60.54 63.99 -44.20
C THR A 512 -61.65 63.06 -44.70
N PRO A 513 -62.85 63.56 -45.07
CA PRO A 513 -63.80 62.81 -45.89
C PRO A 513 -63.14 62.29 -47.18
N ALA A 514 -63.76 61.33 -47.88
CA ALA A 514 -63.23 60.86 -49.15
C ALA A 514 -63.08 62.03 -50.17
N PRO A 515 -61.89 62.26 -50.75
CA PRO A 515 -61.70 63.31 -51.74
C PRO A 515 -62.58 63.11 -52.98
N THR A 516 -63.11 64.21 -53.51
CA THR A 516 -63.79 64.24 -54.82
C THR A 516 -62.78 64.50 -55.95
N ASN A 517 -63.24 64.46 -57.21
CA ASN A 517 -62.38 64.50 -58.40
C ASN A 517 -61.34 65.63 -58.37
N GLY A 518 -60.06 65.27 -58.44
CA GLY A 518 -58.90 66.18 -58.41
C GLY A 518 -58.70 66.96 -57.11
N GLN A 519 -59.43 66.65 -56.03
CA GLN A 519 -59.13 67.24 -54.72
C GLN A 519 -57.87 66.61 -54.12
N ILE A 520 -57.02 67.47 -53.59
CA ILE A 520 -55.80 67.13 -52.87
C ILE A 520 -55.85 67.74 -51.47
N LEU A 521 -55.01 67.25 -50.56
CA LEU A 521 -54.88 67.82 -49.22
C LEU A 521 -54.01 69.10 -49.28
N ILE A 522 -54.62 70.27 -49.06
CA ILE A 522 -53.94 71.56 -49.08
C ILE A 522 -53.81 72.09 -47.65
N GLY A 523 -52.60 72.50 -47.26
CA GLY A 523 -52.34 73.07 -45.94
C GLY A 523 -53.15 74.36 -45.69
N SER A 524 -53.60 74.53 -44.46
CA SER A 524 -54.28 75.75 -43.98
C SER A 524 -53.53 76.26 -42.76
N ALA A 525 -52.95 77.47 -42.83
CA ALA A 525 -52.09 77.98 -41.77
C ALA A 525 -52.81 78.00 -40.41
N GLY A 526 -52.29 77.23 -39.43
CA GLY A 526 -52.83 77.15 -38.07
C GLY A 526 -54.14 76.36 -37.91
N SER A 527 -54.67 75.77 -38.98
CA SER A 527 -55.91 74.96 -38.98
C SER A 527 -55.67 73.57 -39.59
N ALA A 528 -56.66 72.69 -39.50
CA ALA A 528 -56.59 71.40 -40.19
C ALA A 528 -56.45 71.63 -41.72
N PRO A 529 -55.62 70.82 -42.41
CA PRO A 529 -55.54 70.88 -43.86
C PRO A 529 -56.89 70.51 -44.48
N VAL A 530 -57.22 71.13 -45.61
CA VAL A 530 -58.52 71.01 -46.27
C VAL A 530 -58.37 70.31 -47.62
N LEU A 531 -59.39 69.55 -48.01
CA LEU A 531 -59.48 69.04 -49.38
C LEU A 531 -59.88 70.16 -50.32
N SER A 532 -59.05 70.42 -51.32
CA SER A 532 -59.32 71.45 -52.33
C SER A 532 -58.68 71.08 -53.66
N THR A 533 -59.19 71.67 -54.74
CA THR A 533 -58.58 71.58 -56.06
C THR A 533 -57.51 72.66 -56.24
N LEU A 534 -56.54 72.41 -57.11
CA LEU A 534 -55.63 73.46 -57.57
C LEU A 534 -56.41 74.48 -58.40
N THR A 535 -56.08 75.76 -58.23
CA THR A 535 -56.66 76.87 -59.02
C THR A 535 -55.66 77.32 -60.07
N ALA A 536 -56.12 77.40 -61.32
CA ALA A 536 -55.32 77.89 -62.44
C ALA A 536 -54.88 79.35 -62.25
N GLY A 537 -53.58 79.62 -62.40
CA GLY A 537 -53.06 80.98 -62.58
C GLY A 537 -53.12 81.41 -64.05
N GLN A 538 -52.68 82.63 -64.37
CA GLN A 538 -52.64 83.08 -65.76
C GLN A 538 -51.78 82.14 -66.64
N ASN A 539 -52.27 81.84 -67.84
CA ASN A 539 -51.64 80.97 -68.85
C ASN A 539 -51.52 79.48 -68.46
N VAL A 540 -52.18 79.06 -67.38
CA VAL A 540 -52.27 77.65 -66.98
C VAL A 540 -53.75 77.25 -66.98
N SER A 541 -54.08 76.13 -67.60
CA SER A 541 -55.36 75.45 -67.42
C SER A 541 -55.17 74.28 -66.47
N ILE A 542 -56.06 74.13 -65.49
CA ILE A 542 -56.11 72.99 -64.57
C ILE A 542 -57.45 72.31 -64.72
N THR A 543 -57.44 71.04 -65.13
CA THR A 543 -58.62 70.18 -65.24
C THR A 543 -58.55 69.09 -64.17
N ASN A 544 -59.50 69.14 -63.22
CA ASN A 544 -59.62 68.16 -62.15
C ASN A 544 -60.51 66.99 -62.60
N GLY A 545 -59.97 65.77 -62.62
CA GLY A 545 -60.68 64.55 -63.02
C GLY A 545 -60.63 63.45 -61.95
N PRO A 546 -61.42 62.37 -62.08
CA PRO A 546 -61.27 61.20 -61.24
C PRO A 546 -59.88 60.60 -61.39
N GLY A 547 -59.11 60.53 -60.30
CA GLY A 547 -57.75 59.96 -60.30
C GLY A 547 -56.68 60.76 -61.04
N SER A 548 -56.98 61.96 -61.54
CA SER A 548 -56.01 62.81 -62.24
C SER A 548 -56.25 64.30 -62.00
N VAL A 549 -55.16 65.06 -61.98
CA VAL A 549 -55.19 66.52 -62.14
C VAL A 549 -54.32 66.83 -63.35
N THR A 550 -54.92 67.28 -64.45
CA THR A 550 -54.20 67.65 -65.66
C THR A 550 -53.90 69.13 -65.63
N ILE A 551 -52.62 69.49 -65.77
CA ILE A 551 -52.15 70.88 -65.82
C ILE A 551 -51.57 71.11 -67.22
N SER A 552 -52.08 72.11 -67.94
CA SER A 552 -51.60 72.48 -69.28
C SER A 552 -51.43 73.99 -69.41
N ALA A 553 -50.68 74.46 -70.41
CA ALA A 553 -50.58 75.89 -70.69
C ALA A 553 -51.77 76.35 -71.55
N SER A 554 -52.51 77.38 -71.12
CA SER A 554 -53.61 77.98 -71.88
C SER A 554 -53.08 79.17 -72.70
N GLY A 555 -52.76 78.93 -73.98
CA GLY A 555 -51.88 79.78 -74.79
C GLY A 555 -52.40 81.16 -75.26
N GLY A 556 -51.45 82.03 -75.58
CA GLY A 556 -51.57 83.25 -76.40
C GLY A 556 -50.30 83.43 -77.23
N GLY A 557 -50.46 83.69 -78.54
CA GLY A 557 -49.40 83.55 -79.56
C GLY A 557 -48.30 84.61 -79.58
N GLY A 558 -47.16 84.22 -80.16
CA GLY A 558 -46.09 85.13 -80.61
C GLY A 558 -44.66 84.74 -80.20
N GLY A 559 -44.02 83.85 -80.99
CA GLY A 559 -42.57 83.89 -81.22
C GLY A 559 -41.67 82.96 -80.39
N GLY A 560 -41.20 81.86 -81.01
CA GLY A 560 -40.11 81.03 -80.50
C GLY A 560 -40.07 79.62 -81.13
N THR A 561 -39.86 79.53 -82.44
CA THR A 561 -39.81 78.29 -83.23
C THR A 561 -38.59 77.42 -82.92
N LEU A 562 -38.75 76.09 -82.93
CA LEU A 562 -37.74 75.16 -83.48
C LEU A 562 -38.47 74.02 -84.21
N PRO A 563 -38.52 74.03 -85.56
CA PRO A 563 -39.15 72.98 -86.35
C PRO A 563 -38.07 72.05 -86.93
N PHE A 564 -38.20 70.73 -86.77
CA PHE A 564 -37.53 69.80 -87.71
C PHE A 564 -38.17 68.41 -87.76
N PHE A 565 -39.51 68.33 -87.84
CA PHE A 565 -40.14 67.13 -88.42
C PHE A 565 -41.40 67.57 -89.16
N VAL A 566 -41.24 67.93 -90.44
CA VAL A 566 -42.34 67.81 -91.40
C VAL A 566 -41.75 67.16 -92.64
N THR A 567 -42.08 65.90 -92.88
CA THR A 567 -42.01 65.33 -94.23
C THR A 567 -43.31 64.62 -94.49
N GLY A 568 -44.08 65.19 -95.40
CA GLY A 568 -45.32 64.62 -95.89
C GLY A 568 -45.96 65.50 -96.92
N ASP A 569 -45.85 66.82 -96.80
CA ASP A 569 -46.63 67.70 -97.68
C ASP A 569 -45.79 68.46 -98.70
N ALA A 570 -46.29 68.34 -99.94
CA ALA A 570 -45.94 69.01 -101.19
C ALA A 570 -44.44 69.10 -101.52
N ARG A 571 -44.00 68.28 -102.49
CA ARG A 571 -42.67 68.36 -103.17
C ARG A 571 -42.17 69.81 -103.22
N PRO A 572 -41.24 70.21 -102.34
CA PRO A 572 -40.71 71.56 -102.37
C PRO A 572 -40.01 71.78 -103.71
N ALA A 573 -40.23 72.93 -104.34
CA ALA A 573 -39.66 73.22 -105.66
C ALA A 573 -38.11 73.34 -105.67
N ALA A 574 -37.46 73.33 -104.49
CA ALA A 574 -36.02 73.48 -104.35
C ALA A 574 -35.30 72.12 -104.20
N SER A 575 -34.04 72.06 -104.64
CA SER A 575 -33.21 70.86 -104.58
C SER A 575 -31.76 71.20 -104.24
N GLN A 576 -31.07 70.27 -103.59
CA GLN A 576 -29.66 70.39 -103.22
C GLN A 576 -28.83 69.32 -103.92
N ALA A 577 -27.67 69.72 -104.41
CA ALA A 577 -26.67 68.83 -104.98
C ALA A 577 -25.43 68.80 -104.08
N ALA A 578 -24.80 67.64 -103.98
CA ALA A 578 -23.42 67.58 -103.56
C ALA A 578 -22.51 68.20 -104.62
N VAL A 579 -21.35 68.70 -104.21
CA VAL A 579 -20.31 69.21 -105.10
C VAL A 579 -19.22 68.16 -105.19
N GLN A 580 -18.65 67.97 -106.39
CA GLN A 580 -17.62 66.96 -106.61
C GLN A 580 -16.51 67.07 -105.57
N ASN A 581 -16.34 66.00 -104.80
CA ASN A 581 -15.32 65.82 -103.79
C ASN A 581 -15.31 66.92 -102.71
N VAL A 582 -16.48 67.45 -102.33
CA VAL A 582 -16.63 68.45 -101.26
C VAL A 582 -17.73 68.07 -100.28
N THR A 583 -17.40 68.07 -98.99
CA THR A 583 -18.38 67.86 -97.92
C THR A 583 -19.21 69.11 -97.69
N LYS A 584 -20.50 69.04 -98.00
CA LYS A 584 -21.47 70.11 -97.76
C LYS A 584 -22.25 69.87 -96.49
N LEU A 585 -22.43 70.91 -95.67
CA LEU A 585 -23.04 70.81 -94.34
C LEU A 585 -24.28 71.67 -94.17
N TRP A 586 -25.20 71.14 -93.35
CA TRP A 586 -26.34 71.85 -92.80
C TRP A 586 -26.46 71.61 -91.29
N GLY A 587 -26.45 72.69 -90.50
CA GLY A 587 -26.50 72.59 -89.04
C GLY A 587 -27.92 72.35 -88.51
N PHE A 588 -28.09 71.49 -87.52
CA PHE A 588 -29.37 71.27 -86.85
C PHE A 588 -29.21 70.98 -85.35
N LEU A 589 -30.30 71.15 -84.60
CA LEU A 589 -30.37 70.97 -83.15
C LEU A 589 -31.29 69.81 -82.82
N LEU A 590 -30.81 68.89 -81.99
CA LEU A 590 -31.62 67.86 -81.35
C LEU A 590 -32.01 68.33 -79.93
N PRO A 591 -33.30 68.50 -79.62
CA PRO A 591 -33.74 68.94 -78.30
C PRO A 591 -33.76 67.82 -77.25
N TYR A 592 -33.69 66.56 -77.68
CA TYR A 592 -33.64 65.37 -76.82
C TYR A 592 -32.83 64.26 -77.53
N ASN A 593 -32.47 63.21 -76.80
CA ASN A 593 -31.70 62.10 -77.33
C ASN A 593 -32.55 61.28 -78.32
N VAL A 594 -31.99 60.97 -79.50
CA VAL A 594 -32.63 60.15 -80.54
C VAL A 594 -31.69 58.98 -80.84
N THR A 595 -32.23 57.77 -80.91
CA THR A 595 -31.48 56.63 -81.45
C THR A 595 -31.86 56.46 -82.91
N THR A 596 -30.89 56.43 -83.80
CA THR A 596 -31.13 56.37 -85.24
C THR A 596 -30.48 55.16 -85.91
N THR A 597 -31.17 54.57 -86.88
CA THR A 597 -30.71 53.41 -87.66
C THR A 597 -30.66 53.64 -89.16
N GLU A 598 -31.41 54.62 -89.69
CA GLU A 598 -31.51 54.88 -91.12
C GLU A 598 -31.89 56.34 -91.45
N ILE A 599 -31.76 56.70 -92.73
CA ILE A 599 -32.17 58.00 -93.26
C ILE A 599 -33.05 57.87 -94.48
N THR A 600 -34.10 58.69 -94.54
CA THR A 600 -34.98 58.84 -95.70
C THR A 600 -34.81 60.22 -96.35
N TYR A 601 -34.68 60.29 -97.67
CA TYR A 601 -34.57 61.52 -98.46
C TYR A 601 -35.26 61.39 -99.83
N ASP A 602 -35.69 62.49 -100.45
CA ASP A 602 -36.36 62.48 -101.78
C ASP A 602 -35.39 62.88 -102.91
N ILE A 603 -35.30 62.08 -103.96
CA ILE A 603 -34.49 62.35 -105.15
C ILE A 603 -35.28 63.16 -106.18
N THR A 604 -34.75 64.32 -106.57
CA THR A 604 -35.30 65.23 -107.57
C THR A 604 -34.61 65.12 -108.94
N ILE A 605 -33.33 64.77 -108.95
CA ILE A 605 -32.54 64.44 -110.14
C ILE A 605 -31.81 63.13 -109.85
N ALA A 606 -32.02 62.14 -110.71
CA ALA A 606 -31.40 60.82 -110.59
C ALA A 606 -29.97 60.84 -111.16
N ASP A 607 -29.12 60.00 -110.58
CA ASP A 607 -27.83 59.61 -111.15
C ASP A 607 -27.74 58.09 -111.03
N ASN A 608 -27.86 57.38 -112.15
CA ASN A 608 -27.79 55.92 -112.20
C ASN A 608 -26.43 55.43 -112.74
N THR A 609 -25.37 56.21 -112.51
CA THR A 609 -24.00 55.83 -112.85
C THR A 609 -23.28 55.25 -111.63
N ALA A 610 -22.01 54.86 -111.81
CA ALA A 610 -21.15 54.38 -110.74
C ALA A 610 -20.53 55.52 -109.89
N ASN A 611 -21.05 56.74 -109.96
CA ASN A 611 -20.62 57.82 -109.09
C ASN A 611 -21.10 57.54 -107.66
N ASP A 612 -20.23 57.72 -106.68
CA ASP A 612 -20.55 57.48 -105.27
C ASP A 612 -21.04 58.75 -104.60
N TYR A 613 -21.98 58.57 -103.67
CA TYR A 613 -22.61 59.58 -102.84
C TYR A 613 -22.64 59.15 -101.39
N ASP A 614 -22.49 60.09 -100.48
CA ASP A 614 -22.53 59.79 -99.05
C ASP A 614 -23.19 60.92 -98.26
N ILE A 615 -24.07 60.54 -97.33
CA ILE A 615 -24.80 61.41 -96.41
C ILE A 615 -24.58 60.90 -94.99
N GLY A 616 -24.27 61.81 -94.08
CA GLY A 616 -23.98 61.46 -92.70
C GLY A 616 -24.18 62.61 -91.73
N ILE A 617 -23.93 62.35 -90.46
CA ILE A 617 -24.14 63.29 -89.36
C ILE A 617 -22.83 63.49 -88.61
N PHE A 618 -22.41 64.74 -88.46
CA PHE A 618 -21.30 65.12 -87.61
C PHE A 618 -21.78 65.73 -86.30
N THR A 619 -21.05 65.47 -85.21
CA THR A 619 -21.22 66.21 -83.95
C THR A 619 -20.88 67.70 -84.13
N ASN A 620 -21.27 68.53 -83.15
CA ASN A 620 -20.85 69.93 -83.08
C ASN A 620 -19.33 70.12 -83.11
N ALA A 621 -18.55 69.14 -82.66
CA ALA A 621 -17.08 69.17 -82.68
C ALA A 621 -16.48 68.75 -84.03
N GLY A 622 -17.31 68.30 -84.98
CA GLY A 622 -16.87 67.89 -86.31
C GLY A 622 -16.42 66.43 -86.43
N ALA A 623 -16.73 65.56 -85.46
CA ALA A 623 -16.53 64.12 -85.58
C ALA A 623 -17.73 63.44 -86.26
N LEU A 624 -17.48 62.56 -87.25
CA LEU A 624 -18.53 61.81 -87.94
C LEU A 624 -19.13 60.78 -86.98
N VAL A 625 -20.45 60.75 -86.91
CA VAL A 625 -21.21 59.90 -85.98
C VAL A 625 -21.83 58.73 -86.72
N VAL A 626 -22.54 59.03 -87.81
CA VAL A 626 -23.14 58.03 -88.70
C VAL A 626 -23.08 58.49 -90.15
N ASP A 627 -23.01 57.56 -91.09
CA ASP A 627 -23.11 57.80 -92.53
C ASP A 627 -23.67 56.57 -93.27
N ILE A 628 -24.05 56.75 -94.52
CA ILE A 628 -24.42 55.63 -95.42
C ILE A 628 -23.20 55.04 -96.11
N GLY A 629 -22.06 55.73 -96.05
CA GLY A 629 -20.84 55.38 -96.77
C GLY A 629 -20.94 55.71 -98.27
N PRO A 630 -19.80 55.69 -99.00
CA PRO A 630 -19.79 55.93 -100.44
C PRO A 630 -20.68 54.90 -101.16
N THR A 631 -21.82 55.39 -101.63
CA THR A 631 -22.91 54.60 -102.21
C THR A 631 -23.08 54.93 -103.69
N PRO A 632 -22.96 53.96 -104.62
CA PRO A 632 -23.08 54.22 -106.05
C PRO A 632 -24.44 54.83 -106.40
N GLY A 633 -24.49 55.70 -107.40
CA GLY A 633 -25.70 56.37 -107.86
C GLY A 633 -26.83 55.41 -108.20
N THR A 634 -26.49 54.22 -108.73
CA THR A 634 -27.43 53.12 -108.96
C THR A 634 -28.21 52.66 -107.73
N MET A 635 -27.72 52.97 -106.53
CA MET A 635 -28.36 52.69 -105.25
C MET A 635 -28.80 53.97 -104.54
N PHE A 636 -27.96 55.01 -104.54
CA PHE A 636 -28.27 56.28 -103.88
C PHE A 636 -29.40 57.06 -104.56
N ALA A 637 -29.42 57.10 -105.89
CA ALA A 637 -30.36 57.89 -106.69
C ALA A 637 -30.73 57.26 -108.06
N PRO A 638 -31.19 55.99 -108.12
CA PRO A 638 -31.48 55.31 -109.39
C PRO A 638 -32.62 55.96 -110.18
N SER A 639 -33.60 56.55 -109.49
CA SER A 639 -34.72 57.28 -110.08
C SER A 639 -35.32 58.27 -109.08
N LYS A 640 -36.09 59.24 -109.57
CA LYS A 640 -36.75 60.27 -108.74
C LYS A 640 -37.73 59.65 -107.74
N GLY A 641 -37.78 60.20 -106.53
CA GLY A 641 -38.63 59.73 -105.42
C GLY A 641 -37.85 59.44 -104.14
N PHE A 642 -38.58 59.08 -103.08
CA PHE A 642 -38.02 58.78 -101.77
C PHE A 642 -37.10 57.55 -101.78
N ARG A 643 -36.02 57.65 -101.01
CA ARG A 643 -35.03 56.61 -100.74
C ARG A 643 -34.77 56.54 -99.26
N THR A 644 -34.62 55.33 -98.76
CA THR A 644 -34.25 55.04 -97.38
C THR A 644 -33.02 54.14 -97.39
N LEU A 645 -31.98 54.54 -96.67
CA LEU A 645 -30.74 53.78 -96.54
C LEU A 645 -30.34 53.70 -95.07
N ALA A 646 -29.85 52.52 -94.67
CA ALA A 646 -29.39 52.27 -93.31
C ALA A 646 -28.02 52.91 -93.07
N TRP A 647 -27.75 53.31 -91.82
CA TRP A 647 -26.44 53.76 -91.40
C TRP A 647 -25.45 52.59 -91.33
N THR A 648 -24.22 52.82 -91.77
CA THR A 648 -23.17 51.78 -91.76
C THR A 648 -22.78 51.40 -90.33
N GLN A 649 -22.93 52.32 -89.38
CA GLN A 649 -22.69 52.11 -87.95
C GLN A 649 -23.87 51.44 -87.23
N GLY A 650 -24.99 51.22 -87.91
CA GLY A 650 -26.21 50.67 -87.31
C GLY A 650 -26.87 51.63 -86.31
N SER A 651 -27.47 51.06 -85.27
CA SER A 651 -28.22 51.83 -84.27
C SER A 651 -27.31 52.71 -83.43
N THR A 652 -27.44 54.03 -83.58
CA THR A 652 -26.57 55.00 -82.93
C THR A 652 -27.39 56.05 -82.18
N SER A 653 -27.08 56.25 -80.90
CA SER A 653 -27.72 57.29 -80.08
C SER A 653 -27.06 58.63 -80.31
N LEU A 654 -27.81 59.58 -80.85
CA LEU A 654 -27.49 60.99 -80.89
C LEU A 654 -28.08 61.65 -79.63
N GLY A 655 -27.25 62.33 -78.85
CA GLY A 655 -27.72 63.08 -77.69
C GLY A 655 -28.47 64.35 -78.10
N ALA A 656 -29.15 64.98 -77.14
CA ALA A 656 -29.61 66.35 -77.30
C ALA A 656 -28.38 67.26 -77.54
N GLY A 657 -28.39 68.07 -78.59
CA GLY A 657 -27.25 68.90 -78.93
C GLY A 657 -27.24 69.36 -80.38
N ARG A 658 -26.12 69.97 -80.78
CA ARG A 658 -25.89 70.47 -82.13
C ARG A 658 -25.20 69.42 -83.00
N TYR A 659 -25.66 69.32 -84.24
CA TYR A 659 -25.15 68.38 -85.23
C TYR A 659 -25.14 69.02 -86.62
N TYR A 660 -24.41 68.41 -87.55
CA TYR A 660 -24.41 68.80 -88.96
C TYR A 660 -24.79 67.60 -89.83
N LEU A 661 -25.78 67.78 -90.70
CA LEU A 661 -26.04 66.86 -91.80
C LEU A 661 -25.03 67.16 -92.91
N ALA A 662 -24.35 66.15 -93.40
CA ALA A 662 -23.33 66.23 -94.43
C ALA A 662 -23.77 65.53 -95.70
N PHE A 663 -23.34 66.04 -96.87
CA PHE A 663 -23.57 65.40 -98.17
C PHE A 663 -22.36 65.61 -99.09
N THR A 664 -21.91 64.54 -99.76
CA THR A 664 -20.83 64.61 -100.76
C THR A 664 -21.03 63.63 -101.94
N THR A 665 -20.25 63.79 -103.01
CA THR A 665 -20.20 62.90 -104.19
C THR A 665 -18.88 62.98 -104.95
N ASN A 666 -18.50 61.94 -105.72
CA ASN A 666 -17.42 62.04 -106.72
C ASN A 666 -17.90 62.44 -108.14
N CYS A 667 -19.21 62.62 -108.34
CA CYS A 667 -19.78 63.00 -109.62
C CYS A 667 -19.32 64.41 -110.07
N SER A 668 -18.89 64.54 -111.33
CA SER A 668 -18.35 65.79 -111.90
C SER A 668 -19.27 66.49 -112.90
N SER A 669 -20.43 65.90 -113.22
CA SER A 669 -21.30 66.40 -114.29
C SER A 669 -22.76 66.49 -113.82
N VAL A 670 -23.62 65.57 -114.28
CA VAL A 670 -25.04 65.55 -113.95
C VAL A 670 -25.26 64.68 -112.71
N CYS A 671 -25.12 65.31 -111.55
CA CYS A 671 -25.15 64.62 -110.26
C CYS A 671 -26.57 64.54 -109.67
N ALA A 672 -26.76 63.57 -108.78
CA ALA A 672 -28.00 63.40 -108.05
C ALA A 672 -28.31 64.64 -107.21
N LYS A 673 -29.60 64.98 -107.12
CA LYS A 673 -30.09 66.06 -106.26
C LYS A 673 -31.18 65.58 -105.33
N VAL A 674 -31.08 65.97 -104.06
CA VAL A 674 -32.10 65.71 -103.04
C VAL A 674 -33.06 66.88 -102.92
N ALA A 675 -34.33 66.63 -102.58
CA ALA A 675 -35.32 67.66 -102.34
C ALA A 675 -34.92 68.52 -101.14
N ALA A 676 -35.32 69.79 -101.16
CA ALA A 676 -34.90 70.75 -100.17
C ALA A 676 -35.95 71.81 -99.86
N ALA A 677 -35.96 72.31 -98.63
CA ALA A 677 -36.86 73.37 -98.17
C ALA A 677 -36.05 74.66 -97.86
N ASN A 678 -36.65 75.83 -98.13
CA ASN A 678 -36.03 77.13 -97.88
C ASN A 678 -36.57 77.88 -96.65
N THR A 679 -37.58 77.31 -95.98
CA THR A 679 -38.24 77.92 -94.81
C THR A 679 -37.59 77.55 -93.48
N ASN A 680 -36.65 76.59 -93.50
CA ASN A 680 -36.02 76.13 -92.27
C ASN A 680 -34.86 77.04 -91.88
N ILE A 681 -34.66 77.21 -90.58
CA ILE A 681 -33.55 77.97 -90.00
C ILE A 681 -32.43 76.99 -89.66
N SER A 682 -31.21 77.31 -90.08
CA SER A 682 -30.03 76.53 -89.73
C SER A 682 -28.86 77.46 -89.41
N PHE A 683 -27.95 76.97 -88.57
CA PHE A 683 -26.69 77.66 -88.22
C PHE A 683 -25.56 77.36 -89.19
N ALA A 684 -25.77 76.49 -90.17
CA ALA A 684 -24.87 76.35 -91.31
C ALA A 684 -25.70 75.95 -92.52
N ILE A 685 -25.59 76.66 -93.64
CA ILE A 685 -26.43 76.39 -94.81
C ILE A 685 -25.52 76.16 -96.01
N ASN A 686 -25.48 74.91 -96.49
CA ASN A 686 -24.66 74.48 -97.62
C ASN A 686 -23.19 74.90 -97.46
N ALA A 687 -22.72 74.87 -96.22
CA ALA A 687 -21.38 75.28 -95.87
C ALA A 687 -20.39 74.20 -96.34
N SER A 688 -19.29 74.60 -96.98
CA SER A 688 -18.23 73.67 -97.33
C SER A 688 -17.35 73.40 -96.10
N ALA A 689 -17.10 72.13 -95.80
CA ALA A 689 -16.26 71.74 -94.67
C ALA A 689 -15.21 70.70 -95.07
N GLY A 690 -14.35 71.08 -96.02
CA GLY A 690 -13.24 70.26 -96.51
C GLY A 690 -13.57 69.45 -97.77
N SER A 691 -12.55 68.77 -98.28
CA SER A 691 -12.65 67.86 -99.42
C SER A 691 -12.99 66.45 -98.99
N SER A 692 -13.86 65.77 -99.73
CA SER A 692 -14.06 64.32 -99.64
C SER A 692 -13.27 63.60 -100.73
N GLN A 693 -12.98 62.31 -100.58
CA GLN A 693 -12.32 61.52 -101.62
C GLN A 693 -13.24 60.38 -102.06
N GLY A 694 -13.39 60.21 -103.38
CA GLY A 694 -14.16 59.10 -103.95
C GLY A 694 -15.64 59.12 -103.53
N GLY A 695 -16.20 60.27 -103.16
CA GLY A 695 -17.59 60.38 -102.72
C GLY A 695 -17.87 59.92 -101.28
N ALA A 696 -16.84 59.63 -100.49
CA ALA A 696 -16.95 59.22 -99.08
C ALA A 696 -16.79 60.40 -98.12
N LEU A 697 -17.60 60.49 -97.06
CA LEU A 697 -17.43 61.49 -96.01
C LEU A 697 -16.16 61.22 -95.18
N PRO A 698 -15.42 62.27 -94.76
CA PRO A 698 -14.27 62.09 -93.89
C PRO A 698 -14.71 61.79 -92.45
N SER A 699 -13.89 61.06 -91.69
CA SER A 699 -14.17 60.75 -90.28
C SER A 699 -14.22 61.98 -89.38
N THR A 700 -13.57 63.07 -89.78
CA THR A 700 -13.62 64.36 -89.09
C THR A 700 -13.61 65.53 -90.09
N ILE A 701 -14.27 66.62 -89.71
CA ILE A 701 -14.28 67.90 -90.40
C ILE A 701 -13.90 69.02 -89.42
N THR A 702 -13.57 70.20 -89.96
CA THR A 702 -13.61 71.44 -89.17
C THR A 702 -14.98 72.09 -89.37
N PRO A 703 -15.83 72.16 -88.33
CA PRO A 703 -17.14 72.78 -88.45
C PRO A 703 -17.03 74.26 -88.86
N PRO A 704 -17.93 74.74 -89.74
CA PRO A 704 -17.97 76.16 -90.09
C PRO A 704 -18.41 76.99 -88.89
N ALA A 705 -18.03 78.27 -88.88
CA ALA A 705 -18.60 79.23 -87.93
C ALA A 705 -20.13 79.32 -88.14
N ASP A 706 -20.86 79.47 -87.03
CA ASP A 706 -22.31 79.61 -87.05
C ASP A 706 -22.73 80.82 -87.89
N SER A 707 -23.49 80.56 -88.95
CA SER A 707 -24.17 81.55 -89.76
C SER A 707 -25.66 81.21 -89.80
N TRP A 708 -26.40 81.76 -88.84
CA TRP A 708 -27.83 81.55 -88.71
C TRP A 708 -28.61 82.26 -89.81
N GLY A 709 -29.41 81.51 -90.56
CA GLY A 709 -30.29 82.07 -91.57
C GLY A 709 -31.34 81.09 -92.04
N THR A 710 -32.20 81.55 -92.94
CA THR A 710 -33.08 80.71 -93.74
C THR A 710 -32.47 80.53 -95.12
N GLY A 711 -32.50 79.32 -95.65
CA GLY A 711 -31.90 79.02 -96.96
C GLY A 711 -32.25 77.60 -97.38
N ILE A 712 -31.84 77.21 -98.58
CA ILE A 712 -32.19 75.90 -99.13
C ILE A 712 -31.43 74.80 -98.37
N GLN A 713 -32.17 73.90 -97.73
CA GLN A 713 -31.64 72.81 -96.90
C GLN A 713 -32.25 71.47 -97.32
N PRO A 714 -31.46 70.38 -97.34
CA PRO A 714 -31.98 69.04 -97.61
C PRO A 714 -33.16 68.70 -96.70
N ALA A 715 -34.25 68.21 -97.29
CA ALA A 715 -35.37 67.66 -96.56
C ALA A 715 -35.14 66.16 -96.37
N VAL A 716 -34.75 65.77 -95.16
CA VAL A 716 -34.45 64.39 -94.80
C VAL A 716 -35.15 63.99 -93.50
N VAL A 717 -35.34 62.69 -93.31
CA VAL A 717 -35.85 62.09 -92.08
C VAL A 717 -34.79 61.16 -91.52
N ILE A 718 -34.37 61.43 -90.30
CA ILE A 718 -33.44 60.58 -89.56
C ILE A 718 -34.32 59.74 -88.62
N HIS A 719 -34.33 58.43 -88.83
CA HIS A 719 -35.19 57.48 -88.14
C HIS A 719 -34.48 56.83 -86.98
#